data_AF-A0A2A6CPC3-F1
#
_entry.id   AF-A0A2A6CPC3-F1
#
_cell.length_a   1.000
_cell.length_b   1.000
_cell.length_c   1.000
_cell.angle_alpha   90.00
_cell.angle_beta   90.00
_cell.angle_gamma   90.00
#
_symmetry.space_group_name_H-M   'P 1'
#
loop_
_entity.id
_entity.type
_entity.pdbx_description
1 polymer ?
#
loop_
_entity_poly.entity_id
_entity_poly.type
_entity_poly.pdbx_seq_one_letter_code
_entity_poly.pdbx_strand_id
1 'polypeptide(L)'
;MQRASSVRQLLSPRVWRRSASTLRPQTSLLRADGKKMTSVEQRRSILFKMGNETPPRVVGYYVLFPVIPDETVENNPFLYNVAKNEDWPKLTATPQQMYEGTVRQLMEFGATTMEHLEYLEKTEGEVRTFESVVEPLLHEEYEVNYIFQTLLLKMLTDWPDCSRKLFDADLHHIKIMCARDHMEKLSSPVFQKAIAELYERKEGLTDWQLRLLEWFLLEIKASGWDKQDDKTRKLIGSWNRFIDEYRSKYIRNVMATNDQNTFTITEPSALKDAPPHVLQQLAVEPEKWSTGPWRAKMTPHSLFPFLQYCGDRQLRSGAWEKWTSKASFDHDFYNNSINIEELRHNNEGLAKTLGYGSVAEHRLANKMAASPDTVRNFLSALTRRVRPVFIDRTEAWAAFAERELIGAELRPADLFYVCRKEAEQHYEVNPLELMRHFPFWPTFDNLTQLVAHIFNLSFKDVTATIPERMHPDVRVYAVADLSTGEHLGRVYVDPFDRENKRGGWNAMLARTESKERGLDKLVYLIGAAAAPTATQPSMLHHAQLSQLLSTFGRAVQLLLSRSPYRDIAIPWSPFYASDWDAADLFPTFLQMFLYKPTLLQSLSAPHVSTGERLTDEHANNASLALCRATLWESYRTLFWADFDLTIYEMENRKDKFWLDLYRELHKDYFPWKQGRNDYQPCSFTPIFALQPHMAMHYRKLWSEMLALDVHETFDAENDERATGERLKTTLLNSGDVAKELYRRFQGRDPSVGAICDFYDPPSFYNMDDSAEPRRQPTCIPESKYCVVNQVGLKMAAASTSATGPAAPDVKIVSEIPDDLRRALLMTVKTFYSPEQAIIVYYVMLAVCVSEEKLRAKICMDQKQLRQLTVHLKQDKLLKERQITVKSSMTGKNQTAIYYFVNYRAITNVFKFKVEHMRQRIESRARDVVHVSAYKCIGCGAAYDTIEVDRIMDYSTGELKCWRCQSSVEIQNVSSTTNSQGTIAHFNVQLRPLFEMLQVLEGVQLAPHLYEPDINKFIAMDKEAAEVAAAEELTKQQQEKERRPRVELGGKAFGQDTGLKYRNADTITVDMNAGETHEVAAGKAVPIWLQANPEEHAAAAAAVDDLEEAAAKAEGKSINDIGSSLALHELAAFENAVAEPDVKRPRVEIATNGASSSADSLNVSGELADEVERQLLAAGGGAGDGAGGGAADASDDDDEFEDVEDMVAVQGVMVPLDEVNEDVVSRMTDEEKVKYNEMMSAHHDY
;
A
#
# COMPACT_ATOMS: atom_id res chain seq x y z
N MET A 1 63.95 27.76 7.31
CA MET A 1 64.99 27.39 8.30
C MET A 1 64.46 27.72 9.70
N GLN A 2 64.54 26.77 10.65
CA GLN A 2 64.56 26.95 12.13
C GLN A 2 63.49 27.89 12.79
N ARG A 3 62.69 27.49 13.78
CA ARG A 3 62.74 26.38 14.77
C ARG A 3 61.32 25.87 15.11
N ALA A 4 61.22 24.67 15.67
CA ALA A 4 59.97 24.01 16.08
C ALA A 4 59.75 24.03 17.61
N SER A 5 58.62 23.45 18.06
CA SER A 5 58.16 23.15 19.45
C SER A 5 57.70 24.37 20.30
N SER A 6 56.51 24.42 20.90
CA SER A 6 55.91 23.39 21.79
C SER A 6 54.39 23.52 22.04
N VAL A 7 53.68 22.38 22.03
CA VAL A 7 52.56 21.94 22.91
C VAL A 7 51.21 22.71 22.99
N ARG A 8 50.18 22.08 22.39
CA ARG A 8 48.77 21.79 22.82
C ARG A 8 47.95 22.71 23.77
N GLN A 9 46.63 22.64 23.54
CA GLN A 9 45.46 23.09 24.35
C GLN A 9 45.02 24.55 24.25
N LEU A 10 44.04 24.83 23.37
CA LEU A 10 42.62 25.03 23.76
C LEU A 10 41.76 25.30 22.50
N LEU A 11 40.70 24.51 22.31
CA LEU A 11 39.70 24.71 21.26
C LEU A 11 38.59 25.63 21.78
N SER A 12 38.31 26.75 21.08
CA SER A 12 37.03 27.45 21.19
C SER A 12 36.76 28.29 19.93
N PRO A 13 35.68 28.04 19.16
CA PRO A 13 35.35 28.83 17.97
C PRO A 13 34.53 30.08 18.35
N ARG A 14 35.19 31.13 18.87
CA ARG A 14 34.52 32.41 19.23
C ARG A 14 35.31 33.69 18.90
N VAL A 15 36.12 33.72 17.83
CA VAL A 15 36.83 34.95 17.38
C VAL A 15 36.94 35.10 15.85
N TRP A 16 35.83 35.08 15.11
CA TRP A 16 35.82 35.49 13.68
C TRP A 16 34.59 36.34 13.31
N ARG A 17 34.49 37.56 13.87
CA ARG A 17 33.64 38.64 13.31
C ARG A 17 34.49 39.89 13.07
N ARG A 18 34.79 40.21 11.81
CA ARG A 18 35.12 41.59 11.37
C ARG A 18 35.13 41.73 9.84
N SER A 19 34.64 42.89 9.39
CA SER A 19 34.78 43.48 8.04
C SER A 19 33.89 42.94 6.91
N ALA A 20 32.65 43.44 6.85
CA ALA A 20 31.98 43.73 5.58
C ALA A 20 31.13 44.99 5.74
N SER A 21 31.67 46.16 5.38
CA SER A 21 30.96 47.44 5.45
C SER A 21 31.01 48.16 4.09
N THR A 22 29.95 48.03 3.28
CA THR A 22 29.50 49.07 2.34
C THR A 22 28.20 48.65 1.63
N LEU A 23 27.30 49.63 1.48
CA LEU A 23 26.05 49.67 0.69
C LEU A 23 24.76 49.62 1.53
N ARG A 24 24.18 50.80 1.77
CA ARG A 24 22.83 51.00 2.29
C ARG A 24 21.99 51.73 1.23
N PRO A 25 20.80 51.25 0.89
CA PRO A 25 19.68 52.09 0.50
C PRO A 25 19.04 52.68 1.78
N GLN A 26 18.64 53.95 1.76
CA GLN A 26 17.81 54.52 2.83
C GLN A 26 16.32 54.30 2.49
N THR A 27 15.56 53.76 3.43
CA THR A 27 14.09 53.88 3.45
C THR A 27 13.67 54.59 4.74
N SER A 28 13.00 55.72 4.58
CA SER A 28 12.61 56.63 5.66
C SER A 28 11.31 56.19 6.32
N LEU A 29 11.31 56.05 7.65
CA LEU A 29 10.11 55.83 8.45
C LEU A 29 9.27 57.11 8.54
N LEU A 30 7.99 57.04 8.13
CA LEU A 30 6.96 57.97 8.57
C LEU A 30 6.45 57.55 9.96
N ARG A 31 6.44 58.49 10.91
CA ARG A 31 5.85 58.33 12.26
C ARG A 31 4.88 59.49 12.53
N ALA A 32 3.59 59.17 12.57
CA ALA A 32 2.48 59.95 13.13
C ALA A 32 1.26 58.98 13.19
N ASP A 33 0.36 58.96 14.17
CA ASP A 33 0.18 59.83 15.33
C ASP A 33 -0.29 59.06 16.57
N GLY A 34 -0.16 59.67 17.76
CA GLY A 34 -0.52 59.05 19.02
C GLY A 34 -2.05 58.98 19.28
N LYS A 35 -2.62 57.78 19.23
CA LYS A 35 -3.87 57.43 19.93
C LYS A 35 -3.64 56.20 20.82
N LYS A 36 -4.16 56.25 22.05
CA LYS A 36 -4.18 55.08 22.96
C LYS A 36 -5.20 54.06 22.43
N MET A 37 -4.73 52.99 21.80
CA MET A 37 -5.56 51.82 21.48
C MET A 37 -5.66 50.91 22.70
N THR A 38 -6.85 50.81 23.29
CA THR A 38 -7.20 49.80 24.30
C THR A 38 -7.80 48.54 23.65
N SER A 39 -7.10 48.03 22.64
CA SER A 39 -7.20 46.70 22.04
C SER A 39 -6.08 46.62 21.00
N VAL A 40 -5.10 45.72 21.19
CA VAL A 40 -4.02 45.56 20.20
C VAL A 40 -4.50 44.59 19.14
N GLU A 41 -5.22 45.09 18.13
CA GLU A 41 -5.37 44.38 16.86
C GLU A 41 -3.97 44.17 16.27
N GLN A 42 -3.44 42.94 16.34
CA GLN A 42 -2.17 42.59 15.72
C GLN A 42 -2.35 42.42 14.20
N ARG A 43 -2.44 43.55 13.49
CA ARG A 43 -2.45 43.55 12.02
C ARG A 43 -1.07 43.16 11.49
N ARG A 44 -1.02 42.28 10.49
CA ARG A 44 0.20 41.69 9.89
C ARG A 44 1.22 42.77 9.47
N SER A 45 2.38 42.80 10.15
CA SER A 45 3.58 43.58 9.77
C SER A 45 4.66 42.76 9.04
N ILE A 46 4.40 41.48 8.76
CA ILE A 46 5.34 40.56 8.11
C ILE A 46 5.38 40.86 6.60
N LEU A 47 6.25 41.78 6.21
CA LEU A 47 6.45 42.24 4.82
C LEU A 47 7.42 41.33 4.05
N PHE A 48 7.00 40.10 3.76
CA PHE A 48 7.67 39.26 2.77
C PHE A 48 6.79 39.07 1.52
N LYS A 49 6.88 40.01 0.55
CA LYS A 49 6.49 39.75 -0.85
C LYS A 49 7.62 38.96 -1.53
N MET A 50 7.70 37.66 -1.27
CA MET A 50 8.36 36.70 -2.19
C MET A 50 7.36 36.30 -3.27
N GLY A 51 6.95 37.29 -4.08
CA GLY A 51 6.05 37.06 -5.20
C GLY A 51 6.78 36.35 -6.33
N ASN A 52 6.39 35.11 -6.63
CA ASN A 52 6.72 34.46 -7.91
C ASN A 52 5.85 35.02 -9.06
N GLU A 53 5.56 36.31 -9.00
CA GLU A 53 4.97 37.08 -10.10
C GLU A 53 6.10 37.35 -11.10
N THR A 54 6.31 36.41 -12.03
CA THR A 54 7.12 36.67 -13.22
C THR A 54 6.47 37.82 -14.00
N PRO A 55 7.12 38.98 -14.16
CA PRO A 55 6.52 40.07 -14.91
C PRO A 55 6.30 39.64 -16.37
N PRO A 56 5.15 39.98 -16.98
CA PRO A 56 4.85 39.61 -18.36
C PRO A 56 5.84 40.30 -19.30
N ARG A 57 6.81 39.52 -19.81
CA ARG A 57 7.81 39.91 -20.82
C ARG A 57 8.67 41.14 -20.46
N VAL A 58 9.69 40.92 -19.63
CA VAL A 58 10.91 41.76 -19.67
C VAL A 58 12.11 40.89 -20.06
N VAL A 59 12.86 41.31 -21.09
CA VAL A 59 14.07 40.61 -21.55
C VAL A 59 15.26 41.00 -20.65
N GLY A 60 15.26 40.47 -19.43
CA GLY A 60 16.32 40.68 -18.46
C GLY A 60 16.08 39.86 -17.18
N TYR A 61 17.12 39.20 -16.68
CA TYR A 61 17.05 38.44 -15.43
C TYR A 61 17.34 39.36 -14.25
N TYR A 62 16.32 39.68 -13.46
CA TYR A 62 16.51 40.26 -12.14
C TYR A 62 16.85 39.15 -11.15
N VAL A 63 18.06 39.16 -10.60
CA VAL A 63 18.39 38.37 -9.41
C VAL A 63 17.89 39.16 -8.20
N LEU A 64 16.65 38.89 -7.79
CA LEU A 64 16.14 39.34 -6.49
C LEU A 64 16.89 38.55 -5.42
N PHE A 65 17.92 39.17 -4.85
CA PHE A 65 18.54 38.64 -3.63
C PHE A 65 17.50 38.68 -2.51
N PRO A 66 17.33 37.59 -1.73
CA PRO A 66 16.42 37.60 -0.59
C PRO A 66 16.88 38.69 0.38
N VAL A 67 15.93 39.48 0.89
CA VAL A 67 16.22 40.48 1.93
C VAL A 67 16.68 39.71 3.16
N ILE A 68 17.97 39.81 3.46
CA ILE A 68 18.56 39.27 4.68
C ILE A 68 18.01 40.11 5.83
N PRO A 69 17.33 39.51 6.83
CA PRO A 69 16.87 40.27 7.99
C PRO A 69 18.05 40.88 8.75
N ASP A 70 17.88 42.12 9.22
CA ASP A 70 18.83 42.82 10.12
C ASP A 70 18.81 42.25 11.57
N GLU A 71 18.26 41.04 11.73
CA GLU A 71 18.20 40.32 12.99
C GLU A 71 19.55 39.69 13.33
N THR A 72 19.90 39.77 14.60
CA THR A 72 21.18 39.36 15.20
C THR A 72 20.93 38.82 16.61
N VAL A 73 21.89 38.07 17.15
CA VAL A 73 21.86 37.59 18.54
C VAL A 73 21.75 38.76 19.54
N GLU A 74 22.20 39.95 19.17
CA GLU A 74 22.20 41.14 20.02
C GLU A 74 20.88 41.94 20.04
N ASN A 75 20.06 41.90 18.99
CA ASN A 75 18.77 42.62 18.91
C ASN A 75 17.53 41.71 18.94
N ASN A 76 17.67 40.41 18.62
CA ASN A 76 16.57 39.46 18.58
C ASN A 76 16.57 38.56 19.85
N PRO A 77 15.52 38.62 20.71
CA PRO A 77 15.47 37.84 21.94
C PRO A 77 15.30 36.33 21.72
N PHE A 78 14.79 35.91 20.56
CA PHE A 78 14.62 34.50 20.21
C PHE A 78 15.94 33.88 19.74
N LEU A 79 16.73 34.59 18.92
CA LEU A 79 18.11 34.20 18.61
C LEU A 79 19.01 34.23 19.84
N TYR A 80 18.83 35.21 20.73
CA TYR A 80 19.56 35.29 22.00
C TYR A 80 19.38 34.03 22.86
N ASN A 81 18.14 33.58 23.05
CA ASN A 81 17.79 32.38 23.81
C ASN A 81 18.57 31.14 23.33
N VAL A 82 18.61 30.94 22.00
CA VAL A 82 19.27 29.79 21.38
C VAL A 82 20.79 29.89 21.50
N ALA A 83 21.38 31.03 21.12
CA ALA A 83 22.83 31.27 21.16
C ALA A 83 23.42 31.33 22.60
N LYS A 84 22.57 31.38 23.62
CA LYS A 84 22.93 31.28 25.05
C LYS A 84 22.77 29.90 25.66
N ASN A 85 22.25 28.92 24.91
CA ASN A 85 21.85 27.62 25.44
C ASN A 85 20.84 27.75 26.59
N GLU A 86 19.86 28.66 26.46
CA GLU A 86 18.76 28.71 27.41
C GLU A 86 17.86 27.48 27.25
N ASP A 87 17.71 26.72 28.33
CA ASP A 87 16.96 25.47 28.32
C ASP A 87 15.46 25.67 28.04
N TRP A 88 14.85 26.72 28.62
CA TRP A 88 13.46 27.08 28.39
C TRP A 88 13.30 27.90 27.09
N PRO A 89 12.26 27.63 26.27
CA PRO A 89 12.03 28.37 25.04
C PRO A 89 11.53 29.79 25.29
N LYS A 90 12.00 30.73 24.47
CA LYS A 90 11.57 32.14 24.49
C LYS A 90 10.26 32.32 23.73
N LEU A 91 9.14 32.09 24.40
CA LEU A 91 7.80 32.08 23.82
C LEU A 91 7.13 33.48 23.76
N THR A 92 7.63 34.45 24.54
CA THR A 92 7.12 35.84 24.52
C THR A 92 7.63 36.69 23.35
N ALA A 93 8.53 36.17 22.50
CA ALA A 93 8.99 36.92 21.32
C ALA A 93 7.83 37.13 20.32
N THR A 94 7.86 38.24 19.57
CA THR A 94 6.79 38.54 18.62
C THR A 94 6.83 37.58 17.41
N PRO A 95 5.70 37.32 16.75
CA PRO A 95 5.66 36.52 15.52
C PRO A 95 6.67 36.98 14.45
N GLN A 96 6.84 38.31 14.31
CA GLN A 96 7.84 38.90 13.41
C GLN A 96 9.27 38.55 13.83
N GLN A 97 9.65 38.77 15.10
CA GLN A 97 10.98 38.43 15.62
C GLN A 97 11.30 36.95 15.47
N MET A 98 10.31 36.06 15.71
CA MET A 98 10.52 34.62 15.53
C MET A 98 10.71 34.25 14.06
N TYR A 99 9.93 34.83 13.15
CA TYR A 99 10.02 34.54 11.72
C TYR A 99 11.33 35.06 11.11
N GLU A 100 11.64 36.34 11.31
CA GLU A 100 12.85 36.97 10.79
C GLU A 100 14.12 36.36 11.40
N GLY A 101 14.10 36.02 12.70
CA GLY A 101 15.18 35.27 13.34
C GLY A 101 15.37 33.87 12.75
N THR A 102 14.27 33.13 12.48
CA THR A 102 14.36 31.80 11.83
C THR A 102 14.94 31.90 10.43
N VAL A 103 14.51 32.88 9.63
CA VAL A 103 15.05 33.14 8.29
C VAL A 103 16.55 33.48 8.37
N ARG A 104 16.97 34.29 9.34
CA ARG A 104 18.37 34.62 9.59
C ARG A 104 19.20 33.37 9.91
N GLN A 105 18.75 32.52 10.85
CA GLN A 105 19.49 31.30 11.22
C GLN A 105 19.60 30.32 10.05
N LEU A 106 18.53 30.15 9.25
CA LEU A 106 18.57 29.32 8.04
C LEU A 106 19.62 29.79 7.03
N MET A 107 19.70 31.11 6.79
CA MET A 107 20.73 31.68 5.92
C MET A 107 22.16 31.48 6.46
N GLU A 108 22.36 31.60 7.78
CA GLU A 108 23.65 31.34 8.42
C GLU A 108 24.04 29.86 8.32
N PHE A 109 23.11 28.92 8.57
CA PHE A 109 23.34 27.48 8.40
C PHE A 109 23.65 27.09 6.94
N GLY A 110 22.96 27.68 5.97
CA GLY A 110 23.28 27.48 4.55
C GLY A 110 24.70 27.95 4.20
N ALA A 111 25.13 29.09 4.74
CA ALA A 111 26.50 29.58 4.58
C ALA A 111 27.52 28.65 5.25
N THR A 112 27.29 28.24 6.50
CA THR A 112 28.14 27.27 7.22
C THR A 112 28.25 25.94 6.49
N THR A 113 27.15 25.47 5.89
CA THR A 113 27.16 24.25 5.07
C THR A 113 28.08 24.40 3.86
N MET A 114 28.00 25.50 3.11
CA MET A 114 28.89 25.75 1.97
C MET A 114 30.38 25.85 2.41
N GLU A 115 30.67 26.60 3.48
CA GLU A 115 32.05 26.73 4.01
C GLU A 115 32.62 25.38 4.49
N HIS A 116 31.79 24.54 5.12
CA HIS A 116 32.19 23.22 5.58
C HIS A 116 32.42 22.24 4.42
N LEU A 117 31.59 22.29 3.36
CA LEU A 117 31.82 21.51 2.15
C LEU A 117 33.14 21.90 1.47
N GLU A 118 33.45 23.19 1.37
CA GLU A 118 34.75 23.69 0.92
C GLU A 118 35.93 23.24 1.82
N TYR A 119 35.72 23.12 3.12
CA TYR A 119 36.73 22.59 4.05
C TYR A 119 36.97 21.09 3.81
N LEU A 120 35.91 20.32 3.57
CA LEU A 120 36.02 18.89 3.25
C LEU A 120 36.72 18.62 1.91
N GLU A 121 36.59 19.51 0.92
CA GLU A 121 37.37 19.46 -0.33
C GLU A 121 38.87 19.61 -0.09
N LYS A 122 39.25 20.49 0.83
CA LYS A 122 40.65 20.81 1.16
C LYS A 122 41.28 19.80 2.15
N THR A 123 40.49 18.89 2.72
CA THR A 123 40.91 17.97 3.80
C THR A 123 41.10 16.54 3.30
N GLU A 124 42.31 16.01 3.50
CA GLU A 124 42.71 14.66 3.08
C GLU A 124 42.00 13.54 3.86
N GLY A 125 41.83 12.38 3.21
CA GLY A 125 40.97 11.28 3.70
C GLY A 125 41.42 10.56 4.97
N GLU A 126 42.67 10.71 5.41
CA GLU A 126 43.16 10.12 6.67
C GLU A 126 42.73 10.93 7.91
N VAL A 127 42.34 12.20 7.73
CA VAL A 127 41.92 13.11 8.82
C VAL A 127 40.39 13.12 9.00
N ARG A 128 39.64 12.50 8.09
CA ARG A 128 38.17 12.48 8.11
C ARG A 128 37.64 11.52 9.19
N THR A 129 37.06 12.08 10.24
CA THR A 129 36.30 11.39 11.29
C THR A 129 34.84 11.83 11.30
N PHE A 130 33.97 11.21 12.10
CA PHE A 130 32.57 11.64 12.22
C PHE A 130 32.49 13.09 12.74
N GLU A 131 33.34 13.43 13.71
CA GLU A 131 33.46 14.73 14.36
C GLU A 131 33.97 15.82 13.41
N SER A 132 34.72 15.46 12.37
CA SER A 132 35.21 16.41 11.36
C SER A 132 34.30 16.51 10.12
N VAL A 133 33.43 15.52 9.86
CA VAL A 133 32.59 15.45 8.65
C VAL A 133 31.15 15.82 8.95
N VAL A 134 30.55 15.21 9.97
CA VAL A 134 29.09 15.23 10.20
C VAL A 134 28.71 16.15 11.37
N GLU A 135 29.39 16.00 12.51
CA GLU A 135 29.08 16.75 13.75
C GLU A 135 29.02 18.29 13.56
N PRO A 136 29.90 18.95 12.78
CA PRO A 136 29.86 20.40 12.60
C PRO A 136 28.58 20.90 11.91
N LEU A 137 27.99 20.08 11.03
CA LEU A 137 26.70 20.39 10.40
C LEU A 137 25.55 20.10 11.36
N LEU A 138 25.58 18.97 12.07
CA LEU A 138 24.52 18.57 13.00
C LEU A 138 24.29 19.59 14.12
N HIS A 139 25.37 20.19 14.64
CA HIS A 139 25.26 21.14 15.75
C HIS A 139 24.38 22.35 15.37
N GLU A 140 24.67 22.97 14.23
CA GLU A 140 23.92 24.12 13.69
C GLU A 140 22.52 23.68 13.20
N GLU A 141 22.42 22.51 12.56
CA GLU A 141 21.15 21.93 12.11
C GLU A 141 20.18 21.69 13.27
N TYR A 142 20.65 21.38 14.47
CA TYR A 142 19.78 21.22 15.65
C TYR A 142 19.31 22.56 16.23
N GLU A 143 20.09 23.64 16.10
CA GLU A 143 19.61 24.99 16.40
C GLU A 143 18.55 25.45 15.41
N VAL A 144 18.80 25.28 14.11
CA VAL A 144 17.85 25.55 13.02
C VAL A 144 16.55 24.77 13.24
N ASN A 145 16.63 23.48 13.51
CA ASN A 145 15.43 22.66 13.77
C ASN A 145 14.67 23.14 15.01
N TYR A 146 15.34 23.45 16.12
CA TYR A 146 14.69 23.94 17.33
C TYR A 146 14.00 25.29 17.14
N ILE A 147 14.68 26.23 16.49
CA ILE A 147 14.16 27.54 16.12
C ILE A 147 12.95 27.38 15.20
N PHE A 148 13.07 26.58 14.13
CA PHE A 148 12.01 26.32 13.17
C PHE A 148 10.77 25.66 13.81
N GLN A 149 10.94 24.65 14.67
CA GLN A 149 9.82 23.98 15.33
C GLN A 149 9.14 24.87 16.39
N THR A 150 9.88 25.78 17.00
CA THR A 150 9.32 26.77 17.95
C THR A 150 8.63 27.93 17.22
N LEU A 151 9.11 28.34 16.04
CA LEU A 151 8.34 29.18 15.12
C LEU A 151 7.06 28.48 14.66
N LEU A 152 7.11 27.20 14.28
CA LEU A 152 5.92 26.43 13.91
C LEU A 152 4.90 26.37 15.06
N LEU A 153 5.35 26.18 16.31
CA LEU A 153 4.48 26.32 17.48
C LEU A 153 3.80 27.69 17.50
N LYS A 154 4.54 28.79 17.33
CA LYS A 154 3.98 30.16 17.29
C LYS A 154 2.96 30.32 16.16
N MET A 155 3.30 29.92 14.94
CA MET A 155 2.41 29.95 13.78
C MET A 155 1.11 29.17 14.00
N LEU A 156 1.17 28.05 14.73
CA LEU A 156 -0.01 27.22 14.99
C LEU A 156 -0.81 27.64 16.24
N THR A 157 -0.25 28.43 17.16
CA THR A 157 -0.87 28.70 18.48
C THR A 157 -1.18 30.16 18.78
N ASP A 158 -0.46 31.10 18.17
CA ASP A 158 -0.57 32.54 18.41
C ASP A 158 0.08 33.30 17.24
N TRP A 159 -0.64 33.36 16.11
CA TRP A 159 -0.20 34.04 14.89
C TRP A 159 -1.08 35.25 14.56
N PRO A 160 -0.53 36.36 14.01
CA PRO A 160 -1.30 37.55 13.69
C PRO A 160 -2.41 37.28 12.66
N ASP A 161 -3.45 38.10 12.71
CA ASP A 161 -4.58 37.96 11.80
C ASP A 161 -4.18 38.23 10.35
N CYS A 162 -4.27 37.16 9.56
CA CYS A 162 -4.06 37.19 8.12
C CYS A 162 -4.99 36.18 7.43
N SER A 163 -5.24 36.39 6.14
CA SER A 163 -5.99 35.43 5.33
C SER A 163 -5.28 34.07 5.28
N ARG A 164 -6.05 33.00 5.13
CA ARG A 164 -5.50 31.63 5.09
C ARG A 164 -4.46 31.45 3.98
N LYS A 165 -4.67 32.09 2.81
CA LYS A 165 -3.71 32.11 1.70
C LYS A 165 -2.34 32.71 2.10
N LEU A 166 -2.33 33.78 2.90
CA LEU A 166 -1.08 34.39 3.38
C LEU A 166 -0.39 33.51 4.42
N PHE A 167 -1.15 32.96 5.37
CA PHE A 167 -0.62 32.01 6.35
C PHE A 167 0.01 30.78 5.70
N ASP A 168 -0.71 30.15 4.76
CA ASP A 168 -0.24 28.97 4.05
C ASP A 168 1.00 29.30 3.20
N ALA A 169 1.09 30.51 2.62
CA ALA A 169 2.28 30.97 1.90
C ALA A 169 3.49 31.18 2.82
N ASP A 170 3.33 31.90 3.95
CA ASP A 170 4.38 32.12 4.94
C ASP A 170 4.91 30.78 5.48
N LEU A 171 3.99 29.84 5.78
CA LEU A 171 4.29 28.49 6.27
C LEU A 171 4.96 27.61 5.21
N HIS A 172 4.56 27.72 3.94
CA HIS A 172 5.14 26.97 2.83
C HIS A 172 6.55 27.46 2.51
N HIS A 173 6.76 28.77 2.48
CA HIS A 173 8.05 29.41 2.24
C HIS A 173 9.11 28.95 3.26
N ILE A 174 8.81 29.07 4.56
CA ILE A 174 9.77 28.67 5.61
C ILE A 174 10.04 27.16 5.62
N LYS A 175 9.04 26.34 5.28
CA LYS A 175 9.21 24.89 5.08
C LYS A 175 10.14 24.56 3.91
N ILE A 176 10.01 25.24 2.78
CA ILE A 176 10.88 25.02 1.61
C ILE A 176 12.32 25.41 1.93
N MET A 177 12.55 26.56 2.58
CA MET A 177 13.91 26.98 2.96
C MET A 177 14.58 25.93 3.87
N CYS A 178 13.90 25.55 4.94
CA CYS A 178 14.34 24.52 5.88
C CYS A 178 14.63 23.17 5.20
N ALA A 179 13.72 22.70 4.33
CA ALA A 179 13.92 21.46 3.59
C ALA A 179 15.09 21.52 2.58
N ARG A 180 15.26 22.63 1.86
CA ARG A 180 16.38 22.84 0.93
C ARG A 180 17.70 22.77 1.67
N ASP A 181 17.85 23.57 2.73
CA ASP A 181 19.13 23.75 3.41
C ASP A 181 19.57 22.46 4.14
N HIS A 182 18.63 21.70 4.72
CA HIS A 182 18.91 20.37 5.27
C HIS A 182 19.35 19.34 4.21
N MET A 183 18.83 19.41 2.98
CA MET A 183 19.11 18.46 1.90
C MET A 183 20.37 18.81 1.10
N GLU A 184 20.81 20.07 1.11
CA GLU A 184 21.94 20.58 0.32
C GLU A 184 23.22 19.74 0.56
N LYS A 185 23.53 19.39 1.82
CA LYS A 185 24.67 18.54 2.17
C LYS A 185 24.66 17.19 1.46
N LEU A 186 23.48 16.58 1.26
CA LEU A 186 23.33 15.27 0.59
C LEU A 186 23.58 15.35 -0.92
N SER A 187 23.43 16.54 -1.52
CA SER A 187 23.71 16.76 -2.93
C SER A 187 25.22 16.81 -3.26
N SER A 188 26.07 17.12 -2.27
CA SER A 188 27.50 17.33 -2.47
C SER A 188 28.28 16.01 -2.64
N PRO A 189 28.96 15.79 -3.78
CA PRO A 189 29.77 14.58 -4.00
C PRO A 189 30.89 14.38 -2.96
N VAL A 190 31.39 15.48 -2.40
CA VAL A 190 32.47 15.49 -1.41
C VAL A 190 31.99 14.94 -0.07
N PHE A 191 30.80 15.37 0.36
CA PHE A 191 30.13 14.88 1.57
C PHE A 191 29.69 13.43 1.42
N GLN A 192 29.09 13.07 0.28
CA GLN A 192 28.74 11.69 -0.07
C GLN A 192 29.95 10.76 0.04
N LYS A 193 31.09 11.15 -0.55
CA LYS A 193 32.34 10.38 -0.49
C LYS A 193 32.87 10.26 0.93
N ALA A 194 32.85 11.35 1.72
CA ALA A 194 33.30 11.31 3.10
C ALA A 194 32.43 10.41 3.99
N ILE A 195 31.10 10.42 3.82
CA ILE A 195 30.18 9.50 4.50
C ILE A 195 30.43 8.04 4.09
N ALA A 196 30.62 7.78 2.80
CA ALA A 196 30.94 6.44 2.31
C ALA A 196 32.27 5.92 2.89
N GLU A 197 33.33 6.74 2.87
CA GLU A 197 34.63 6.42 3.47
C GLU A 197 34.52 6.11 4.98
N LEU A 198 33.71 6.86 5.73
CA LEU A 198 33.45 6.60 7.15
C LEU A 198 32.66 5.29 7.37
N TYR A 199 31.62 5.07 6.58
CA TYR A 199 30.77 3.88 6.67
C TYR A 199 31.46 2.59 6.20
N GLU A 200 32.44 2.68 5.31
CA GLU A 200 33.28 1.54 4.91
C GLU A 200 34.31 1.17 6.00
N ARG A 201 34.93 2.17 6.65
CA ARG A 201 35.90 1.92 7.74
C ARG A 201 35.23 1.39 9.01
N LYS A 202 34.11 2.00 9.42
CA LYS A 202 33.39 1.73 10.69
C LYS A 202 34.23 1.88 11.97
N GLU A 203 35.45 2.42 11.89
CA GLU A 203 36.36 2.56 13.02
C GLU A 203 35.89 3.68 13.97
N GLY A 204 35.73 3.35 15.25
CA GLY A 204 35.40 4.32 16.31
C GLY A 204 33.96 4.83 16.33
N LEU A 205 33.08 4.36 15.44
CA LEU A 205 31.68 4.78 15.39
C LEU A 205 30.80 4.03 16.38
N THR A 206 29.86 4.73 16.99
CA THR A 206 28.75 4.17 17.77
C THR A 206 27.64 3.63 16.88
N ASP A 207 26.78 2.75 17.40
CA ASP A 207 25.63 2.19 16.67
C ASP A 207 24.71 3.29 16.11
N TRP A 208 24.47 4.36 16.87
CA TRP A 208 23.68 5.51 16.43
C TRP A 208 24.36 6.30 15.30
N GLN A 209 25.68 6.46 15.34
CA GLN A 209 26.43 7.10 14.25
C GLN A 209 26.40 6.25 12.98
N LEU A 210 26.63 4.94 13.10
CA LEU A 210 26.50 3.99 11.99
C LEU A 210 25.11 4.07 11.36
N ARG A 211 24.06 4.06 12.18
CA ARG A 211 22.67 4.17 11.72
C ARG A 211 22.37 5.48 11.01
N LEU A 212 22.94 6.60 11.46
CA LEU A 212 22.79 7.88 10.79
C LEU A 212 23.52 7.92 9.43
N LEU A 213 24.72 7.34 9.34
CA LEU A 213 25.44 7.22 8.06
C LEU A 213 24.70 6.31 7.08
N GLU A 214 24.13 5.19 7.53
CA GLU A 214 23.25 4.34 6.72
C GLU A 214 22.05 5.14 6.18
N TRP A 215 21.38 5.90 7.05
CA TRP A 215 20.24 6.73 6.66
C TRP A 215 20.61 7.75 5.59
N PHE A 216 21.73 8.47 5.75
CA PHE A 216 22.22 9.40 4.72
C PHE A 216 22.50 8.67 3.40
N LEU A 217 23.21 7.53 3.41
CA LEU A 217 23.53 6.76 2.21
C LEU A 217 22.28 6.23 1.48
N LEU A 218 21.28 5.78 2.23
CA LEU A 218 19.99 5.35 1.68
C LEU A 218 19.23 6.53 1.04
N GLU A 219 19.22 7.70 1.67
CA GLU A 219 18.52 8.89 1.15
C GLU A 219 19.21 9.45 -0.11
N ILE A 220 20.55 9.46 -0.12
CA ILE A 220 21.40 9.80 -1.28
C ILE A 220 21.04 8.89 -2.46
N LYS A 221 21.00 7.56 -2.24
CA LYS A 221 20.68 6.58 -3.28
C LYS A 221 19.23 6.68 -3.76
N ALA A 222 18.27 6.79 -2.85
CA ALA A 222 16.86 6.81 -3.20
C ALA A 222 16.41 8.12 -3.88
N SER A 223 17.10 9.22 -3.62
CA SER A 223 16.94 10.50 -4.32
C SER A 223 17.77 10.62 -5.62
N GLY A 224 18.62 9.64 -5.93
CA GLY A 224 19.49 9.65 -7.12
C GLY A 224 20.65 10.63 -7.06
N TRP A 225 21.06 11.06 -5.86
CA TRP A 225 22.26 11.87 -5.64
C TRP A 225 23.55 11.04 -5.79
N ASP A 226 23.45 9.71 -5.75
CA ASP A 226 24.54 8.76 -6.04
C ASP A 226 25.01 8.78 -7.51
N LYS A 227 24.16 9.23 -8.45
CA LYS A 227 24.48 9.23 -9.89
C LYS A 227 25.45 10.37 -10.20
N GLN A 228 26.68 10.04 -10.59
CA GLN A 228 27.71 11.04 -10.92
C GLN A 228 27.71 11.45 -12.40
N ASP A 229 26.97 10.77 -13.28
CA ASP A 229 26.96 11.10 -14.71
C ASP A 229 25.97 12.22 -15.04
N ASP A 230 26.47 13.25 -15.73
CA ASP A 230 25.74 14.48 -16.08
C ASP A 230 24.44 14.20 -16.86
N LYS A 231 24.39 13.13 -17.67
CA LYS A 231 23.20 12.76 -18.44
C LYS A 231 22.07 12.26 -17.53
N THR A 232 22.35 11.30 -16.65
CA THR A 232 21.37 10.77 -15.70
C THR A 232 20.97 11.83 -14.68
N ARG A 233 21.90 12.67 -14.22
CA ARG A 233 21.60 13.80 -13.33
C ARG A 233 20.66 14.84 -13.98
N LYS A 234 20.90 15.21 -15.24
CA LYS A 234 19.97 16.07 -16.01
C LYS A 234 18.62 15.41 -16.24
N LEU A 235 18.59 14.10 -16.48
CA LEU A 235 17.36 13.34 -16.66
C LEU A 235 16.53 13.27 -15.36
N ILE A 236 17.14 12.95 -14.22
CA ILE A 236 16.51 12.99 -12.88
C ILE A 236 15.97 14.39 -12.58
N GLY A 237 16.76 15.44 -12.83
CA GLY A 237 16.32 16.84 -12.67
C GLY A 237 15.13 17.19 -13.55
N SER A 238 15.10 16.71 -14.79
CA SER A 238 13.96 16.89 -15.70
C SER A 238 12.71 16.15 -15.21
N TRP A 239 12.84 14.90 -14.75
CA TRP A 239 11.71 14.15 -14.19
C TRP A 239 11.12 14.83 -12.96
N ASN A 240 11.95 15.20 -11.98
CA ASN A 240 11.50 15.91 -10.78
C ASN A 240 10.79 17.22 -11.11
N ARG A 241 11.35 18.03 -12.02
CA ARG A 241 10.71 19.27 -12.48
C ARG A 241 9.32 19.04 -13.07
N PHE A 242 9.14 18.04 -13.92
CA PHE A 242 7.83 17.74 -14.49
C PHE A 242 6.86 17.13 -13.46
N ILE A 243 7.33 16.28 -12.55
CA ILE A 243 6.53 15.80 -11.41
C ILE A 243 6.01 16.99 -10.60
N ASP A 244 6.89 17.92 -10.21
CA ASP A 244 6.53 19.11 -9.44
C ASP A 244 5.55 20.03 -10.21
N GLU A 245 5.74 20.21 -11.52
CA GLU A 245 4.86 21.00 -12.38
C GLU A 245 3.45 20.40 -12.49
N TYR A 246 3.34 19.11 -12.83
CA TYR A 246 2.05 18.42 -12.98
C TYR A 246 1.35 18.22 -11.64
N ARG A 247 2.08 18.01 -10.55
CA ARG A 247 1.55 18.01 -9.17
C ARG A 247 0.95 19.38 -8.81
N SER A 248 1.64 20.46 -9.18
CA SER A 248 1.20 21.84 -8.96
C SER A 248 0.00 22.22 -9.85
N LYS A 249 -0.10 21.69 -11.07
CA LYS A 249 -1.32 21.77 -11.90
C LYS A 249 -2.47 20.99 -11.26
N TYR A 250 -2.24 19.74 -10.86
CA TYR A 250 -3.23 18.87 -10.25
C TYR A 250 -3.87 19.51 -9.01
N ILE A 251 -3.07 19.97 -8.05
CA ILE A 251 -3.59 20.57 -6.82
C ILE A 251 -4.30 21.90 -7.07
N ARG A 252 -3.82 22.75 -7.99
CA ARG A 252 -4.52 23.99 -8.37
C ARG A 252 -5.89 23.72 -8.96
N ASN A 253 -6.03 22.70 -9.81
CA ASN A 253 -7.31 22.29 -10.38
C ASN A 253 -8.29 21.75 -9.32
N VAL A 254 -7.80 20.98 -8.34
CA VAL A 254 -8.62 20.56 -7.18
C VAL A 254 -9.02 21.76 -6.33
N MET A 255 -8.13 22.73 -6.11
CA MET A 255 -8.43 23.94 -5.35
C MET A 255 -9.46 24.82 -6.06
N ALA A 256 -9.31 25.06 -7.37
CA ALA A 256 -10.27 25.83 -8.16
C ALA A 256 -11.68 25.23 -8.16
N THR A 257 -11.78 23.89 -8.12
CA THR A 257 -13.08 23.18 -8.04
C THR A 257 -13.62 23.03 -6.61
N ASN A 258 -12.84 23.34 -5.56
CA ASN A 258 -13.33 23.31 -4.17
C ASN A 258 -14.39 24.39 -3.89
N ASP A 259 -14.21 25.57 -4.48
CA ASP A 259 -14.97 26.77 -4.15
C ASP A 259 -16.20 26.97 -5.06
N GLN A 260 -16.31 26.21 -6.15
CA GLN A 260 -17.41 26.27 -7.12
C GLN A 260 -18.76 25.73 -6.60
N ASN A 261 -18.74 24.82 -5.62
CA ASN A 261 -19.96 24.19 -5.08
C ASN A 261 -19.93 24.25 -3.55
N THR A 262 -21.00 24.75 -2.95
CA THR A 262 -21.20 24.69 -1.49
C THR A 262 -22.65 24.33 -1.17
N PHE A 263 -22.86 23.58 -0.10
CA PHE A 263 -24.19 23.15 0.34
C PHE A 263 -24.47 23.77 1.70
N THR A 264 -25.48 24.64 1.78
CA THR A 264 -25.82 25.37 3.01
C THR A 264 -27.08 24.78 3.65
N ILE A 265 -27.01 24.50 4.94
CA ILE A 265 -28.12 24.06 5.80
C ILE A 265 -28.54 25.26 6.66
N THR A 266 -29.81 25.63 6.56
CA THR A 266 -30.47 26.62 7.41
C THR A 266 -31.27 25.97 8.54
N GLU A 267 -31.81 24.77 8.31
CA GLU A 267 -32.65 24.00 9.23
C GLU A 267 -31.82 23.29 10.32
N PRO A 268 -31.94 23.66 11.62
CA PRO A 268 -31.21 22.99 12.71
C PRO A 268 -31.61 21.53 12.88
N SER A 269 -32.83 21.17 12.47
CA SER A 269 -33.36 19.81 12.50
C SER A 269 -32.51 18.82 11.70
N ALA A 270 -31.86 19.28 10.62
CA ALA A 270 -31.01 18.47 9.76
C ALA A 270 -29.62 18.14 10.36
N LEU A 271 -29.20 18.81 11.43
CA LEU A 271 -27.91 18.57 12.11
C LEU A 271 -28.09 18.33 13.63
N LYS A 272 -29.29 17.98 14.10
CA LYS A 272 -29.60 17.77 15.53
C LYS A 272 -28.70 16.75 16.26
N ASP A 273 -28.14 15.78 15.53
CA ASP A 273 -27.26 14.72 16.06
C ASP A 273 -25.76 15.11 15.97
N ALA A 274 -25.43 16.28 15.40
CA ALA A 274 -24.04 16.69 15.18
C ALA A 274 -23.39 17.21 16.48
N PRO A 275 -22.19 16.73 16.84
CA PRO A 275 -21.49 17.21 18.03
C PRO A 275 -20.98 18.66 17.85
N PRO A 276 -20.75 19.42 18.93
CA PRO A 276 -20.40 20.84 18.88
C PRO A 276 -19.23 21.20 17.94
N HIS A 277 -18.17 20.38 17.92
CA HIS A 277 -17.01 20.63 17.04
C HIS A 277 -17.34 20.49 15.54
N VAL A 278 -18.29 19.61 15.17
CA VAL A 278 -18.78 19.51 13.78
C VAL A 278 -19.63 20.71 13.42
N LEU A 279 -20.52 21.15 14.33
CA LEU A 279 -21.32 22.36 14.14
C LEU A 279 -20.43 23.61 13.99
N GLN A 280 -19.40 23.75 14.83
CA GLN A 280 -18.38 24.81 14.72
C GLN A 280 -17.62 24.75 13.38
N GLN A 281 -17.18 23.55 12.98
CA GLN A 281 -16.44 23.34 11.74
C GLN A 281 -17.27 23.64 10.47
N LEU A 282 -18.59 23.41 10.53
CA LEU A 282 -19.51 23.67 9.42
C LEU A 282 -20.12 25.08 9.48
N ALA A 283 -20.00 25.84 10.58
CA ALA A 283 -20.64 27.14 10.72
C ALA A 283 -20.19 28.13 9.62
N VAL A 284 -21.12 28.89 9.06
CA VAL A 284 -20.79 30.01 8.15
C VAL A 284 -20.15 31.16 8.94
N GLU A 285 -20.72 31.45 10.11
CA GLU A 285 -20.20 32.42 11.08
C GLU A 285 -19.78 31.65 12.36
N PRO A 286 -18.50 31.69 12.77
CA PRO A 286 -18.02 30.94 13.94
C PRO A 286 -18.78 31.25 15.23
N GLU A 287 -19.30 32.47 15.40
CA GLU A 287 -20.08 32.89 16.56
C GLU A 287 -21.47 32.22 16.63
N LYS A 288 -22.08 31.91 15.47
CA LYS A 288 -23.45 31.36 15.35
C LYS A 288 -23.47 29.84 15.16
N TRP A 289 -22.40 29.15 15.53
CA TRP A 289 -22.25 27.71 15.30
C TRP A 289 -23.40 26.84 15.85
N SER A 290 -24.09 27.27 16.90
CA SER A 290 -25.20 26.55 17.52
C SER A 290 -26.56 26.79 16.85
N THR A 291 -26.72 27.87 16.09
CA THR A 291 -27.97 28.27 15.43
C THR A 291 -27.92 28.15 13.90
N GLY A 292 -26.71 28.06 13.33
CA GLY A 292 -26.49 28.09 11.89
C GLY A 292 -26.54 29.52 11.32
N PRO A 293 -26.48 29.65 9.97
CA PRO A 293 -26.45 28.56 9.00
C PRO A 293 -25.09 27.83 8.96
N TRP A 294 -25.12 26.58 8.49
CA TRP A 294 -23.94 25.73 8.30
C TRP A 294 -23.68 25.50 6.81
N ARG A 295 -22.42 25.40 6.38
CA ARG A 295 -22.02 25.24 4.98
C ARG A 295 -20.97 24.15 4.82
N ALA A 296 -21.32 23.12 4.05
CA ALA A 296 -20.34 22.17 3.52
C ALA A 296 -19.64 22.75 2.29
N LYS A 297 -18.31 22.81 2.36
CA LYS A 297 -17.41 23.11 1.23
C LYS A 297 -16.89 21.80 0.65
N MET A 298 -16.49 21.78 -0.62
CA MET A 298 -15.92 20.59 -1.28
C MET A 298 -14.49 20.25 -0.83
N THR A 299 -14.21 20.24 0.48
CA THR A 299 -12.93 19.84 1.08
C THR A 299 -13.15 18.65 2.01
N PRO A 300 -12.21 17.69 2.15
CA PRO A 300 -12.39 16.51 3.01
C PRO A 300 -12.87 16.84 4.43
N HIS A 301 -12.26 17.86 5.03
CA HIS A 301 -12.54 18.31 6.39
C HIS A 301 -13.99 18.81 6.56
N SER A 302 -14.56 19.48 5.57
CA SER A 302 -15.93 20.01 5.66
C SER A 302 -16.97 19.00 5.15
N LEU A 303 -16.67 18.28 4.08
CA LEU A 303 -17.63 17.39 3.44
C LEU A 303 -17.89 16.10 4.22
N PHE A 304 -16.87 15.41 4.75
CA PHE A 304 -17.11 14.12 5.42
C PHE A 304 -17.96 14.25 6.70
N PRO A 305 -17.74 15.24 7.60
CA PRO A 305 -18.66 15.48 8.70
C PRO A 305 -20.08 15.82 8.25
N PHE A 306 -20.24 16.61 7.17
CA PHE A 306 -21.55 16.87 6.59
C PHE A 306 -22.22 15.58 6.10
N LEU A 307 -21.53 14.71 5.36
CA LEU A 307 -22.07 13.43 4.91
C LEU A 307 -22.40 12.47 6.07
N GLN A 308 -21.70 12.58 7.20
CA GLN A 308 -21.90 11.75 8.38
C GLN A 308 -23.08 12.22 9.27
N TYR A 309 -23.33 13.53 9.36
CA TYR A 309 -24.31 14.10 10.30
C TYR A 309 -25.54 14.76 9.66
N CYS A 310 -25.47 15.20 8.39
CA CYS A 310 -26.63 15.80 7.71
C CYS A 310 -27.74 14.77 7.50
N GLY A 311 -28.91 15.00 8.10
CA GLY A 311 -30.10 14.16 7.94
C GLY A 311 -30.72 14.21 6.55
N ASP A 312 -30.58 15.34 5.84
CA ASP A 312 -31.14 15.53 4.50
C ASP A 312 -30.41 14.68 3.44
N ARG A 313 -31.13 13.70 2.88
CA ARG A 313 -30.62 12.81 1.83
C ARG A 313 -30.32 13.54 0.52
N GLN A 314 -31.16 14.48 0.09
CA GLN A 314 -30.98 15.16 -1.20
C GLN A 314 -29.69 16.00 -1.17
N LEU A 315 -29.47 16.72 -0.07
CA LEU A 315 -28.23 17.47 0.18
C LEU A 315 -27.00 16.55 0.24
N ARG A 316 -27.06 15.41 0.94
CA ARG A 316 -25.96 14.42 0.91
C ARG A 316 -25.69 13.87 -0.49
N SER A 317 -26.73 13.52 -1.25
CA SER A 317 -26.63 12.96 -2.60
C SER A 317 -26.00 13.95 -3.58
N GLY A 318 -26.47 15.20 -3.61
CA GLY A 318 -25.91 16.24 -4.46
C GLY A 318 -24.45 16.57 -4.10
N ALA A 319 -24.13 16.63 -2.80
CA ALA A 319 -22.76 16.87 -2.34
C ALA A 319 -21.81 15.71 -2.68
N TRP A 320 -22.28 14.46 -2.61
CA TRP A 320 -21.50 13.30 -3.03
C TRP A 320 -21.26 13.29 -4.53
N GLU A 321 -22.29 13.55 -5.35
CA GLU A 321 -22.15 13.62 -6.81
C GLU A 321 -21.09 14.66 -7.21
N LYS A 322 -21.24 15.91 -6.73
CA LYS A 322 -20.25 16.98 -6.97
C LYS A 322 -18.87 16.66 -6.44
N TRP A 323 -18.74 15.92 -5.33
CA TRP A 323 -17.45 15.45 -4.83
C TRP A 323 -16.78 14.44 -5.76
N THR A 324 -17.55 13.49 -6.31
CA THR A 324 -17.01 12.44 -7.19
C THR A 324 -16.59 12.93 -8.57
N SER A 325 -17.15 14.04 -9.07
CA SER A 325 -16.79 14.63 -10.37
C SER A 325 -15.81 15.81 -10.30
N LYS A 326 -15.23 16.12 -9.14
CA LYS A 326 -14.26 17.21 -8.97
C LYS A 326 -13.05 17.09 -9.90
N ALA A 327 -12.68 18.20 -10.55
CA ALA A 327 -11.53 18.31 -11.44
C ALA A 327 -11.52 17.23 -12.56
N SER A 328 -12.69 16.75 -12.96
CA SER A 328 -12.86 15.68 -13.94
C SER A 328 -13.18 16.20 -15.35
N PHE A 329 -13.71 15.33 -16.21
CA PHE A 329 -14.24 15.66 -17.53
C PHE A 329 -15.46 16.58 -17.50
N ASP A 330 -16.10 16.76 -16.34
CA ASP A 330 -17.17 17.76 -16.14
C ASP A 330 -16.62 19.21 -16.07
N HIS A 331 -15.29 19.40 -16.13
CA HIS A 331 -14.63 20.71 -16.18
C HIS A 331 -13.60 20.78 -17.31
N ASP A 332 -13.77 21.67 -18.28
CA ASP A 332 -12.84 21.78 -19.42
C ASP A 332 -11.43 22.22 -18.99
N PHE A 333 -11.32 23.35 -18.29
CA PHE A 333 -10.04 23.94 -17.89
C PHE A 333 -9.38 23.27 -16.67
N TYR A 334 -10.19 22.69 -15.78
CA TYR A 334 -9.72 22.13 -14.50
C TYR A 334 -9.61 20.60 -14.50
N ASN A 335 -9.58 19.97 -15.69
CA ASN A 335 -9.48 18.51 -15.80
C ASN A 335 -8.10 17.99 -15.35
N ASN A 336 -8.09 16.99 -14.47
CA ASN A 336 -6.89 16.33 -13.96
C ASN A 336 -6.53 15.01 -14.63
N SER A 337 -7.33 14.53 -15.58
CA SER A 337 -7.08 13.29 -16.33
C SER A 337 -5.69 13.24 -16.97
N ILE A 338 -5.28 14.32 -17.65
CA ILE A 338 -3.94 14.42 -18.26
C ILE A 338 -2.86 14.52 -17.19
N ASN A 339 -3.10 15.31 -16.14
CA ASN A 339 -2.15 15.46 -15.03
C ASN A 339 -1.85 14.11 -14.34
N ILE A 340 -2.83 13.20 -14.25
CA ILE A 340 -2.63 11.83 -13.73
C ILE A 340 -1.68 11.03 -14.63
N GLU A 341 -1.93 10.97 -15.94
CA GLU A 341 -1.07 10.18 -16.85
C GLU A 341 0.36 10.75 -16.95
N GLU A 342 0.51 12.07 -16.87
CA GLU A 342 1.82 12.71 -16.81
C GLU A 342 2.52 12.44 -15.47
N LEU A 343 1.80 12.48 -14.34
CA LEU A 343 2.37 12.07 -13.05
C LEU A 343 2.79 10.59 -13.05
N ARG A 344 1.99 9.69 -13.64
CA ARG A 344 2.38 8.28 -13.85
C ARG A 344 3.65 8.20 -14.69
N HIS A 345 3.69 8.85 -15.85
CA HIS A 345 4.82 8.82 -16.76
C HIS A 345 6.13 9.30 -16.12
N ASN A 346 6.11 10.47 -15.49
CA ASN A 346 7.34 11.10 -14.99
C ASN A 346 7.87 10.38 -13.74
N ASN A 347 6.99 9.83 -12.87
CA ASN A 347 7.43 8.97 -11.76
C ASN A 347 7.96 7.61 -12.25
N GLU A 348 7.32 6.98 -13.23
CA GLU A 348 7.80 5.75 -13.89
C GLU A 348 9.19 5.95 -14.51
N GLY A 349 9.38 7.08 -15.21
CA GLY A 349 10.66 7.50 -15.78
C GLY A 349 11.73 7.70 -14.71
N LEU A 350 11.40 8.37 -13.60
CA LEU A 350 12.30 8.55 -12.47
C LEU A 350 12.72 7.20 -11.85
N ALA A 351 11.78 6.33 -11.50
CA ALA A 351 12.06 5.03 -10.89
C ALA A 351 12.98 4.17 -11.76
N LYS A 352 12.70 4.07 -13.07
CA LYS A 352 13.54 3.36 -14.05
C LYS A 352 14.92 3.99 -14.21
N THR A 353 15.03 5.33 -14.13
CA THR A 353 16.31 6.05 -14.17
C THR A 353 17.17 5.79 -12.91
N LEU A 354 16.53 5.56 -11.76
CA LEU A 354 17.21 5.22 -10.51
C LEU A 354 17.62 3.74 -10.40
N GLY A 355 17.00 2.87 -11.21
CA GLY A 355 17.30 1.43 -11.30
C GLY A 355 16.24 0.50 -10.71
N TYR A 356 15.03 0.99 -10.44
CA TYR A 356 13.88 0.20 -9.97
C TYR A 356 12.97 -0.20 -11.16
N GLY A 357 12.30 -1.35 -11.07
CA GLY A 357 11.37 -1.83 -12.07
C GLY A 357 10.04 -1.06 -12.09
N SER A 358 9.56 -0.65 -10.91
CA SER A 358 8.32 0.11 -10.74
C SER A 358 8.44 1.26 -9.74
N VAL A 359 7.44 2.16 -9.75
CA VAL A 359 7.35 3.27 -8.78
C VAL A 359 7.06 2.74 -7.38
N ALA A 360 6.23 1.69 -7.26
CA ALA A 360 5.95 1.02 -6.00
C ALA A 360 7.23 0.42 -5.39
N GLU A 361 8.09 -0.22 -6.19
CA GLU A 361 9.38 -0.77 -5.74
C GLU A 361 10.31 0.35 -5.20
N HIS A 362 10.45 1.46 -5.94
CA HIS A 362 11.23 2.63 -5.49
C HIS A 362 10.74 3.19 -4.16
N ARG A 363 9.42 3.27 -3.95
CA ARG A 363 8.81 3.82 -2.73
C ARG A 363 8.92 2.88 -1.52
N LEU A 364 8.87 1.57 -1.75
CA LEU A 364 8.84 0.55 -0.70
C LEU A 364 10.22 0.02 -0.28
N ALA A 365 11.27 0.25 -1.08
CA ALA A 365 12.60 -0.33 -0.87
C ALA A 365 13.21 -0.15 0.54
N ASN A 366 12.92 0.95 1.23
CA ASN A 366 13.38 1.22 2.61
C ASN A 366 12.20 1.43 3.58
N LYS A 367 11.13 0.63 3.42
CA LYS A 367 9.94 0.61 4.29
C LYS A 367 9.84 -0.73 4.99
N MET A 368 9.08 -0.83 6.09
CA MET A 368 8.91 -2.08 6.84
C MET A 368 8.30 -3.19 5.97
N ALA A 369 7.39 -2.85 5.06
CA ALA A 369 6.84 -3.78 4.06
C ALA A 369 7.88 -4.26 3.01
N ALA A 370 8.91 -3.46 2.73
CA ALA A 370 10.06 -3.71 1.83
C ALA A 370 9.77 -4.00 0.34
N SER A 371 8.60 -4.51 -0.05
CA SER A 371 8.27 -4.84 -1.45
C SER A 371 6.79 -4.71 -1.80
N PRO A 372 6.46 -4.44 -3.09
CA PRO A 372 5.08 -4.44 -3.58
C PRO A 372 4.35 -5.77 -3.32
N ASP A 373 5.04 -6.91 -3.51
CA ASP A 373 4.48 -8.24 -3.23
C ASP A 373 4.02 -8.40 -1.78
N THR A 374 4.76 -7.85 -0.82
CA THR A 374 4.40 -7.93 0.60
C THR A 374 3.12 -7.14 0.87
N VAL A 375 2.99 -5.94 0.29
CA VAL A 375 1.79 -5.11 0.38
C VAL A 375 0.61 -5.80 -0.33
N ARG A 376 0.79 -6.33 -1.55
CA ARG A 376 -0.25 -7.04 -2.28
C ARG A 376 -0.74 -8.28 -1.53
N ASN A 377 0.15 -9.05 -0.91
CA ASN A 377 -0.22 -10.20 -0.10
C ASN A 377 -1.04 -9.78 1.15
N PHE A 378 -0.64 -8.70 1.81
CA PHE A 378 -1.39 -8.08 2.92
C PHE A 378 -2.80 -7.65 2.49
N LEU A 379 -2.92 -6.82 1.44
CA LEU A 379 -4.20 -6.34 0.91
C LEU A 379 -5.09 -7.51 0.46
N SER A 380 -4.54 -8.48 -0.28
CA SER A 380 -5.28 -9.67 -0.74
C SER A 380 -5.79 -10.54 0.40
N ALA A 381 -5.02 -10.68 1.49
CA ALA A 381 -5.44 -11.44 2.65
C ALA A 381 -6.54 -10.71 3.45
N LEU A 382 -6.41 -9.39 3.62
CA LEU A 382 -7.41 -8.54 4.26
C LEU A 382 -8.72 -8.52 3.46
N THR A 383 -8.67 -8.29 2.14
CA THR A 383 -9.84 -8.34 1.25
C THR A 383 -10.55 -9.69 1.32
N ARG A 384 -9.81 -10.80 1.39
CA ARG A 384 -10.40 -12.15 1.49
C ARG A 384 -11.25 -12.34 2.76
N ARG A 385 -10.81 -11.82 3.91
CA ARG A 385 -11.53 -11.96 5.19
C ARG A 385 -12.60 -10.89 5.40
N VAL A 386 -12.34 -9.63 5.04
CA VAL A 386 -13.25 -8.50 5.31
C VAL A 386 -14.36 -8.37 4.28
N ARG A 387 -14.18 -8.80 3.02
CA ARG A 387 -15.22 -8.66 1.98
C ARG A 387 -16.54 -9.40 2.31
N PRO A 388 -16.56 -10.65 2.82
CA PRO A 388 -17.80 -11.29 3.27
C PRO A 388 -18.53 -10.49 4.36
N VAL A 389 -17.79 -9.97 5.33
CA VAL A 389 -18.30 -9.16 6.46
C VAL A 389 -18.91 -7.85 5.95
N PHE A 390 -18.25 -7.21 4.99
CA PHE A 390 -18.74 -6.01 4.33
C PHE A 390 -20.03 -6.27 3.52
N ILE A 391 -20.16 -7.43 2.87
CA ILE A 391 -21.38 -7.82 2.14
C ILE A 391 -22.54 -8.06 3.12
N ASP A 392 -22.34 -8.88 4.16
CA ASP A 392 -23.32 -9.09 5.25
C ASP A 392 -23.77 -7.76 5.87
N ARG A 393 -22.82 -6.89 6.21
CA ARG A 393 -23.13 -5.58 6.79
C ARG A 393 -23.85 -4.66 5.79
N THR A 394 -23.58 -4.78 4.48
CA THR A 394 -24.32 -4.03 3.45
C THR A 394 -25.79 -4.43 3.39
N GLU A 395 -26.12 -5.72 3.57
CA GLU A 395 -27.52 -6.17 3.69
C GLU A 395 -28.19 -5.59 4.95
N ALA A 396 -27.49 -5.60 6.09
CA ALA A 396 -27.98 -4.99 7.34
C ALA A 396 -28.21 -3.47 7.20
N TRP A 397 -27.29 -2.74 6.57
CA TRP A 397 -27.42 -1.31 6.27
C TRP A 397 -28.57 -1.01 5.30
N ALA A 398 -28.81 -1.87 4.31
CA ALA A 398 -29.94 -1.74 3.40
C ALA A 398 -31.27 -1.93 4.15
N ALA A 399 -31.39 -2.98 4.96
CA ALA A 399 -32.58 -3.24 5.78
C ALA A 399 -32.80 -2.17 6.88
N PHE A 400 -31.76 -1.50 7.34
CA PHE A 400 -31.87 -0.32 8.21
C PHE A 400 -32.38 0.90 7.44
N ALA A 401 -31.78 1.21 6.29
CA ALA A 401 -32.16 2.36 5.46
C ALA A 401 -33.60 2.24 4.90
N GLU A 402 -34.06 1.03 4.59
CA GLU A 402 -35.44 0.77 4.16
C GLU A 402 -36.44 1.07 5.28
N ARG A 403 -36.16 0.64 6.53
CA ARG A 403 -37.06 0.82 7.68
C ARG A 403 -37.08 2.23 8.24
N GLU A 404 -35.91 2.81 8.49
CA GLU A 404 -35.77 3.98 9.38
C GLU A 404 -35.58 5.32 8.65
N LEU A 405 -35.20 5.29 7.36
CA LEU A 405 -34.66 6.49 6.71
C LEU A 405 -35.23 6.84 5.33
N ILE A 406 -35.37 5.87 4.41
CA ILE A 406 -35.43 6.18 2.97
C ILE A 406 -36.51 5.40 2.20
N GLY A 407 -36.77 4.13 2.53
CA GLY A 407 -37.70 3.28 1.74
C GLY A 407 -37.29 3.09 0.26
N ALA A 408 -36.04 3.36 -0.09
CA ALA A 408 -35.48 3.24 -1.44
C ALA A 408 -34.02 2.77 -1.38
N GLU A 409 -33.50 2.33 -2.53
CA GLU A 409 -32.16 1.75 -2.70
C GLU A 409 -31.03 2.53 -1.98
N LEU A 410 -30.24 1.81 -1.20
CA LEU A 410 -29.05 2.30 -0.49
C LEU A 410 -27.95 2.67 -1.51
N ARG A 411 -27.40 3.88 -1.41
CA ARG A 411 -26.36 4.39 -2.32
C ARG A 411 -25.08 4.79 -1.58
N PRO A 412 -23.92 4.89 -2.25
CA PRO A 412 -22.66 5.30 -1.60
C PRO A 412 -22.73 6.62 -0.82
N ALA A 413 -23.54 7.58 -1.29
CA ALA A 413 -23.78 8.87 -0.62
C ALA A 413 -24.49 8.74 0.74
N ASP A 414 -25.20 7.65 0.99
CA ASP A 414 -25.92 7.39 2.24
C ASP A 414 -25.04 6.73 3.30
N LEU A 415 -23.97 6.02 2.91
CA LEU A 415 -23.22 5.14 3.80
C LEU A 415 -22.59 5.85 5.00
N PHE A 416 -22.03 7.04 4.85
CA PHE A 416 -21.46 7.80 5.98
C PHE A 416 -22.47 8.08 7.08
N TYR A 417 -23.72 8.34 6.71
CA TYR A 417 -24.82 8.58 7.64
C TYR A 417 -25.40 7.26 8.16
N VAL A 418 -25.69 6.31 7.26
CA VAL A 418 -26.31 5.01 7.56
C VAL A 418 -25.43 4.17 8.48
N CYS A 419 -24.14 4.00 8.18
CA CYS A 419 -23.23 3.17 8.99
C CYS A 419 -23.12 3.68 10.44
N ARG A 420 -23.16 5.01 10.63
CA ARG A 420 -23.19 5.64 11.95
C ARG A 420 -24.53 5.41 12.66
N LYS A 421 -25.64 5.80 12.04
CA LYS A 421 -26.98 5.70 12.67
C LYS A 421 -27.37 4.25 12.99
N GLU A 422 -27.04 3.32 12.10
CA GLU A 422 -27.31 1.90 12.29
C GLU A 422 -26.53 1.35 13.48
N ALA A 423 -25.23 1.68 13.60
CA ALA A 423 -24.42 1.25 14.73
C ALA A 423 -24.81 1.91 16.07
N GLU A 424 -25.13 3.20 16.08
CA GLU A 424 -25.69 3.92 17.25
C GLU A 424 -26.97 3.24 17.76
N GLN A 425 -27.90 2.93 16.86
CA GLN A 425 -29.18 2.32 17.22
C GLN A 425 -29.07 0.83 17.57
N HIS A 426 -28.18 0.07 16.92
CA HIS A 426 -28.01 -1.36 17.16
C HIS A 426 -27.45 -1.69 18.55
N TYR A 427 -26.65 -0.80 19.13
CA TYR A 427 -26.08 -0.94 20.49
C TYR A 427 -26.66 0.05 21.51
N GLU A 428 -27.72 0.79 21.14
CA GLU A 428 -28.41 1.77 21.98
C GLU A 428 -27.50 2.89 22.55
N VAL A 429 -26.50 3.32 21.76
CA VAL A 429 -25.49 4.32 22.17
C VAL A 429 -25.89 5.73 21.71
N ASN A 430 -25.90 6.68 22.64
CA ASN A 430 -25.98 8.11 22.33
C ASN A 430 -24.58 8.77 22.46
N PRO A 431 -23.90 9.13 21.35
CA PRO A 431 -22.56 9.73 21.41
C PRO A 431 -22.48 11.09 22.13
N LEU A 432 -23.57 11.85 22.19
CA LEU A 432 -23.61 13.16 22.84
C LEU A 432 -23.73 13.05 24.37
N GLU A 433 -24.41 12.01 24.87
CA GLU A 433 -24.42 11.70 26.30
C GLU A 433 -23.12 11.00 26.71
N LEU A 434 -22.59 10.09 25.88
CA LEU A 434 -21.26 9.49 26.08
C LEU A 434 -20.14 10.55 26.19
N MET A 435 -20.20 11.61 25.38
CA MET A 435 -19.27 12.75 25.43
C MET A 435 -19.19 13.42 26.83
N ARG A 436 -20.26 13.39 27.62
CA ARG A 436 -20.31 13.98 28.97
C ARG A 436 -19.47 13.22 30.01
N HIS A 437 -18.95 12.05 29.66
CA HIS A 437 -17.94 11.32 30.43
C HIS A 437 -16.50 11.71 30.10
N PHE A 438 -16.25 12.55 29.08
CA PHE A 438 -14.90 12.88 28.62
C PHE A 438 -14.56 14.38 28.69
N PRO A 439 -14.62 15.03 29.87
CA PRO A 439 -14.06 16.37 30.05
C PRO A 439 -12.53 16.34 29.85
N PHE A 440 -11.97 17.32 29.13
CA PHE A 440 -10.59 17.25 28.61
C PHE A 440 -9.55 16.94 29.68
N TRP A 441 -9.43 17.77 30.74
CA TRP A 441 -8.36 17.61 31.73
C TRP A 441 -8.47 16.30 32.53
N PRO A 442 -9.63 15.92 33.10
CA PRO A 442 -9.76 14.61 33.74
C PRO A 442 -9.47 13.44 32.80
N THR A 443 -9.87 13.52 31.53
CA THR A 443 -9.59 12.47 30.52
C THR A 443 -8.09 12.40 30.22
N PHE A 444 -7.42 13.56 30.13
CA PHE A 444 -5.97 13.65 29.97
C PHE A 444 -5.22 13.09 31.18
N ASP A 445 -5.65 13.45 32.39
CA ASP A 445 -5.04 12.97 33.64
C ASP A 445 -5.22 11.44 33.76
N ASN A 446 -6.38 10.89 33.41
CA ASN A 446 -6.60 9.43 33.30
C ASN A 446 -5.69 8.77 32.25
N LEU A 447 -5.58 9.36 31.05
CA LEU A 447 -4.71 8.88 29.98
C LEU A 447 -3.22 8.87 30.40
N THR A 448 -2.74 9.90 31.09
CA THR A 448 -1.36 9.91 31.61
C THR A 448 -1.15 8.85 32.67
N GLN A 449 -2.13 8.57 33.54
CA GLN A 449 -2.04 7.49 34.54
C GLN A 449 -2.02 6.09 33.89
N LEU A 450 -2.84 5.86 32.86
CA LEU A 450 -2.87 4.60 32.13
C LEU A 450 -1.54 4.34 31.41
N VAL A 451 -1.00 5.34 30.72
CA VAL A 451 0.31 5.24 30.05
C VAL A 451 1.46 5.16 31.07
N ALA A 452 1.38 5.86 32.20
CA ALA A 452 2.32 5.72 33.31
C ALA A 452 2.37 4.29 33.85
N HIS A 453 1.22 3.63 34.02
CA HIS A 453 1.14 2.24 34.49
C HIS A 453 1.72 1.27 33.46
N ILE A 454 1.31 1.35 32.19
CA ILE A 454 1.73 0.39 31.15
C ILE A 454 3.25 0.50 30.89
N PHE A 455 3.80 1.71 30.83
CA PHE A 455 5.19 1.95 30.39
C PHE A 455 6.17 2.29 31.52
N ASN A 456 5.75 2.16 32.78
CA ASN A 456 6.49 2.58 33.98
C ASN A 456 7.01 4.02 33.87
N LEU A 457 6.15 4.98 33.51
CA LEU A 457 6.50 6.39 33.37
C LEU A 457 5.93 7.24 34.51
N SER A 458 6.52 8.41 34.72
CA SER A 458 6.03 9.44 35.65
C SER A 458 5.79 10.74 34.90
N PHE A 459 4.56 11.27 34.96
CA PHE A 459 4.19 12.57 34.42
C PHE A 459 4.00 13.55 35.59
N LYS A 460 4.94 14.48 35.77
CA LYS A 460 4.90 15.48 36.84
C LYS A 460 4.55 16.85 36.25
N ASP A 461 3.42 17.42 36.66
CA ASP A 461 3.07 18.80 36.31
C ASP A 461 4.13 19.76 36.90
N VAL A 462 4.76 20.54 36.02
CA VAL A 462 5.76 21.58 36.33
C VAL A 462 5.29 22.97 35.88
N THR A 463 4.02 23.13 35.52
CA THR A 463 3.45 24.38 34.97
C THR A 463 3.65 25.58 35.89
N ALA A 464 3.69 25.38 37.21
CA ALA A 464 3.94 26.44 38.18
C ALA A 464 5.40 26.94 38.23
N THR A 465 6.35 26.22 37.63
CA THR A 465 7.80 26.54 37.68
C THR A 465 8.37 27.11 36.38
N ILE A 466 7.56 27.21 35.32
CA ILE A 466 8.02 27.63 33.99
C ILE A 466 8.04 29.16 33.86
N PRO A 467 9.00 29.76 33.14
CA PRO A 467 9.11 31.21 33.00
C PRO A 467 8.07 31.80 32.03
N GLU A 468 7.72 31.08 30.96
CA GLU A 468 6.89 31.58 29.86
C GLU A 468 5.92 30.50 29.34
N ARG A 469 4.79 30.93 28.77
CA ARG A 469 3.77 30.08 28.13
C ARG A 469 3.20 30.75 26.88
N MET A 470 2.79 29.93 25.91
CA MET A 470 1.99 30.38 24.76
C MET A 470 0.61 30.90 25.16
N HIS A 471 -0.06 30.24 26.10
CA HIS A 471 -1.40 30.58 26.57
C HIS A 471 -1.56 30.20 28.06
N PRO A 472 -2.41 30.90 28.85
CA PRO A 472 -2.65 30.55 30.25
C PRO A 472 -3.18 29.12 30.49
N ASP A 473 -3.82 28.51 29.48
CA ASP A 473 -4.32 27.13 29.55
C ASP A 473 -3.24 26.07 29.31
N VAL A 474 -2.04 26.45 28.85
CA VAL A 474 -0.98 25.47 28.60
C VAL A 474 -0.49 24.89 29.91
N ARG A 475 -0.48 23.55 29.99
CA ARG A 475 0.22 22.79 31.03
C ARG A 475 1.51 22.19 30.49
N VAL A 476 2.49 22.00 31.37
CA VAL A 476 3.79 21.41 31.04
C VAL A 476 4.07 20.28 32.02
N TYR A 477 4.36 19.09 31.48
CA TYR A 477 4.68 17.91 32.26
C TYR A 477 6.14 17.52 32.04
N ALA A 478 6.91 17.39 33.12
CA ALA A 478 8.21 16.73 33.11
C ALA A 478 7.97 15.22 33.16
N VAL A 479 8.63 14.47 32.27
CA VAL A 479 8.42 13.03 32.10
C VAL A 479 9.70 12.28 32.44
N ALA A 480 9.58 11.27 33.30
CA ALA A 480 10.70 10.41 33.70
C ALA A 480 10.32 8.94 33.58
N ASP A 481 11.33 8.10 33.32
CA ASP A 481 11.21 6.64 33.31
C ASP A 481 11.46 6.10 34.73
N LEU A 482 10.48 5.39 35.28
CA LEU A 482 10.55 4.85 36.64
C LEU A 482 11.36 3.55 36.72
N SER A 483 11.59 2.84 35.61
CA SER A 483 12.43 1.62 35.61
C SER A 483 13.93 1.96 35.67
N THR A 484 14.33 3.10 35.11
CA THR A 484 15.73 3.57 35.08
C THR A 484 16.01 4.76 36.01
N GLY A 485 14.97 5.51 36.41
CA GLY A 485 15.11 6.77 37.15
C GLY A 485 15.52 7.96 36.28
N GLU A 486 15.57 7.81 34.95
CA GLU A 486 16.06 8.83 34.03
C GLU A 486 14.96 9.83 33.62
N HIS A 487 15.33 11.11 33.52
CA HIS A 487 14.46 12.15 32.95
C HIS A 487 14.45 12.05 31.42
N LEU A 488 13.27 12.03 30.80
CA LEU A 488 13.07 11.80 29.36
C LEU A 488 12.84 13.09 28.56
N GLY A 489 12.37 14.14 29.21
CA GLY A 489 11.99 15.40 28.56
C GLY A 489 10.82 16.11 29.23
N ARG A 490 10.38 17.21 28.60
CA ARG A 490 9.15 17.93 28.93
C ARG A 490 8.19 17.95 27.74
N VAL A 491 6.90 17.79 28.03
CA VAL A 491 5.80 17.97 27.06
C VAL A 491 4.94 19.17 27.43
N TYR A 492 4.74 20.08 26.48
CA TYR A 492 3.77 21.18 26.57
C TYR A 492 2.45 20.71 25.97
N VAL A 493 1.34 21.04 26.62
CA VAL A 493 -0.02 20.64 26.22
C VAL A 493 -0.88 21.88 26.06
N ASP A 494 -1.18 22.26 24.81
CA ASP A 494 -2.08 23.36 24.43
C ASP A 494 -3.35 22.79 23.76
N PRO A 495 -4.39 22.46 24.53
CA PRO A 495 -5.47 21.60 24.03
C PRO A 495 -6.62 22.34 23.34
N PHE A 496 -6.87 23.62 23.68
CA PHE A 496 -8.09 24.31 23.32
C PHE A 496 -7.96 25.18 22.08
N ASP A 497 -9.01 25.19 21.26
CA ASP A 497 -9.15 26.04 20.08
C ASP A 497 -9.50 27.49 20.46
N ARG A 498 -9.07 28.45 19.62
CA ARG A 498 -9.23 29.92 19.82
C ARG A 498 -8.89 30.68 18.53
N GLU A 499 -9.36 31.91 18.41
CA GLU A 499 -9.26 32.76 17.20
C GLU A 499 -7.86 32.82 16.56
N ASN A 500 -6.81 33.10 17.35
CA ASN A 500 -5.42 33.22 16.83
C ASN A 500 -4.69 31.87 16.68
N LYS A 501 -5.35 30.74 17.00
CA LYS A 501 -4.81 29.38 16.87
C LYS A 501 -5.15 28.84 15.48
N ARG A 502 -4.17 28.21 14.83
CA ARG A 502 -4.29 27.75 13.44
C ARG A 502 -3.79 26.32 13.33
N GLY A 503 -4.60 25.44 12.76
CA GLY A 503 -4.28 24.02 12.60
C GLY A 503 -5.04 23.13 13.57
N GLY A 504 -4.82 21.81 13.44
CA GLY A 504 -5.49 20.79 14.24
C GLY A 504 -4.57 20.13 15.25
N TRP A 505 -4.98 18.94 15.68
CA TRP A 505 -4.20 18.09 16.58
C TRP A 505 -2.84 17.71 15.98
N ASN A 506 -1.75 17.98 16.71
CA ASN A 506 -0.38 17.75 16.26
C ASN A 506 0.58 17.56 17.45
N ALA A 507 1.60 16.73 17.28
CA ALA A 507 2.68 16.54 18.24
C ALA A 507 4.05 16.68 17.55
N MET A 508 4.86 17.61 18.03
CA MET A 508 6.12 18.02 17.39
C MET A 508 7.29 17.85 18.36
N LEU A 509 8.37 17.20 17.93
CA LEU A 509 9.65 17.26 18.64
C LEU A 509 10.28 18.61 18.34
N ALA A 510 10.35 19.48 19.35
CA ALA A 510 10.97 20.78 19.24
C ALA A 510 12.49 20.66 19.30
N ARG A 511 13.02 19.95 20.30
CA ARG A 511 14.46 19.81 20.54
C ARG A 511 14.78 18.43 21.12
N THR A 512 15.88 17.82 20.69
CA THR A 512 16.48 16.64 21.35
C THR A 512 17.13 17.04 22.68
N GLU A 513 17.53 16.07 23.49
CA GLU A 513 18.35 16.34 24.67
C GLU A 513 19.79 16.66 24.25
N SER A 514 20.45 17.61 24.92
CA SER A 514 21.90 17.81 24.82
C SER A 514 22.50 17.97 26.22
N LYS A 515 23.04 16.86 26.74
CA LYS A 515 23.70 16.79 28.07
C LYS A 515 24.92 17.73 28.16
N GLU A 516 25.64 17.95 27.06
CA GLU A 516 26.77 18.89 26.99
C GLU A 516 26.32 20.36 27.16
N ARG A 517 25.24 20.75 26.48
CA ARG A 517 24.71 22.12 26.51
C ARG A 517 23.80 22.39 27.71
N GLY A 518 23.47 21.37 28.51
CA GLY A 518 22.50 21.45 29.61
C GLY A 518 21.06 21.64 29.13
N LEU A 519 20.74 21.17 27.93
CA LEU A 519 19.44 21.35 27.28
C LEU A 519 18.61 20.06 27.37
N ASP A 520 17.40 20.17 27.89
CA ASP A 520 16.47 19.05 27.99
C ASP A 520 15.66 18.87 26.68
N LYS A 521 15.12 17.67 26.48
CA LYS A 521 14.25 17.34 25.33
C LYS A 521 12.90 18.04 25.46
N LEU A 522 12.44 18.64 24.37
CA LEU A 522 11.18 19.40 24.32
C LEU A 522 10.21 18.84 23.28
N VAL A 523 8.98 18.55 23.71
CA VAL A 523 7.88 18.10 22.85
C VAL A 523 6.69 19.06 23.02
N TYR A 524 6.04 19.42 21.91
CA TYR A 524 4.85 20.25 21.90
C TYR A 524 3.64 19.43 21.43
N LEU A 525 2.58 19.38 22.23
CA LEU A 525 1.28 18.77 21.91
C LEU A 525 0.25 19.90 21.75
N ILE A 526 -0.26 20.05 20.54
CA ILE A 526 -1.30 21.02 20.17
C ILE A 526 -2.60 20.23 19.92
N GLY A 527 -3.70 20.66 20.53
CA GLY A 527 -5.05 20.13 20.29
C GLY A 527 -6.02 21.17 19.74
N ALA A 528 -7.16 20.71 19.27
CA ALA A 528 -8.29 21.54 18.83
C ALA A 528 -9.60 21.07 19.51
N ALA A 529 -9.57 20.97 20.83
CA ALA A 529 -10.76 20.77 21.65
C ALA A 529 -11.50 22.10 21.83
N ALA A 530 -12.84 22.06 21.93
CA ALA A 530 -13.62 23.29 22.18
C ALA A 530 -13.19 23.91 23.53
N ALA A 531 -12.99 25.23 23.59
CA ALA A 531 -12.57 25.89 24.82
C ALA A 531 -13.61 25.74 25.95
N PRO A 532 -13.18 25.59 27.22
CA PRO A 532 -14.09 25.59 28.35
C PRO A 532 -14.77 26.96 28.50
N THR A 533 -16.02 26.96 28.95
CA THR A 533 -16.77 28.19 29.27
C THR A 533 -16.85 28.37 30.78
N ALA A 534 -17.35 29.53 31.23
CA ALA A 534 -17.57 29.80 32.65
C ALA A 534 -18.56 28.83 33.34
N THR A 535 -19.37 28.09 32.57
CA THR A 535 -20.42 27.20 33.07
C THR A 535 -20.27 25.73 32.66
N GLN A 536 -19.42 25.42 31.67
CA GLN A 536 -19.24 24.04 31.18
C GLN A 536 -17.76 23.75 30.84
N PRO A 537 -17.23 22.57 31.22
CA PRO A 537 -15.89 22.15 30.82
C PRO A 537 -15.83 21.84 29.32
N SER A 538 -14.62 21.90 28.75
CA SER A 538 -14.33 21.30 27.44
C SER A 538 -14.60 19.79 27.50
N MET A 539 -15.53 19.30 26.69
CA MET A 539 -15.85 17.87 26.56
C MET A 539 -15.41 17.34 25.20
N LEU A 540 -14.92 16.10 25.17
CA LEU A 540 -14.40 15.44 23.98
C LEU A 540 -15.43 14.46 23.42
N HIS A 541 -15.90 14.72 22.20
CA HIS A 541 -16.58 13.69 21.42
C HIS A 541 -15.58 12.57 21.04
N HIS A 542 -16.05 11.35 20.78
CA HIS A 542 -15.18 10.19 20.49
C HIS A 542 -14.16 10.47 19.37
N ALA A 543 -14.52 11.26 18.37
CA ALA A 543 -13.63 11.69 17.29
C ALA A 543 -12.45 12.55 17.79
N GLN A 544 -12.70 13.50 18.70
CA GLN A 544 -11.66 14.32 19.32
C GLN A 544 -10.86 13.52 20.37
N LEU A 545 -11.49 12.54 21.04
CA LEU A 545 -10.80 11.62 21.94
C LEU A 545 -9.80 10.72 21.16
N SER A 546 -10.20 10.20 20.01
CA SER A 546 -9.29 9.46 19.10
C SER A 546 -8.11 10.34 18.65
N GLN A 547 -8.37 11.60 18.27
CA GLN A 547 -7.33 12.56 17.93
C GLN A 547 -6.39 12.85 19.12
N LEU A 548 -6.90 12.99 20.34
CA LEU A 548 -6.09 13.11 21.55
C LEU A 548 -5.21 11.88 21.78
N LEU A 549 -5.77 10.67 21.71
CA LEU A 549 -5.04 9.41 21.89
C LEU A 549 -3.90 9.27 20.87
N SER A 550 -4.18 9.56 19.60
CA SER A 550 -3.19 9.57 18.51
C SER A 550 -2.03 10.54 18.80
N THR A 551 -2.39 11.77 19.15
CA THR A 551 -1.45 12.89 19.31
C THR A 551 -0.63 12.75 20.59
N PHE A 552 -1.23 12.29 21.68
CA PHE A 552 -0.52 11.95 22.92
C PHE A 552 0.37 10.72 22.73
N GLY A 553 -0.08 9.70 21.99
CA GLY A 553 0.74 8.56 21.60
C GLY A 553 1.98 9.00 20.84
N ARG A 554 1.83 9.87 19.84
CA ARG A 554 2.97 10.50 19.18
C ARG A 554 3.87 11.23 20.18
N ALA A 555 3.33 12.11 21.03
CA ALA A 555 4.12 12.84 22.01
C ALA A 555 4.95 11.95 22.95
N VAL A 556 4.37 10.85 23.45
CA VAL A 556 5.06 9.86 24.27
C VAL A 556 6.13 9.11 23.48
N GLN A 557 5.87 8.76 22.21
CA GLN A 557 6.88 8.17 21.32
C GLN A 557 8.10 9.09 21.14
N LEU A 558 7.88 10.40 20.93
CA LEU A 558 8.95 11.41 20.81
C LEU A 558 9.79 11.51 22.10
N LEU A 559 9.14 11.43 23.27
CA LEU A 559 9.80 11.42 24.58
C LEU A 559 10.60 10.13 24.83
N LEU A 560 10.09 8.97 24.42
CA LEU A 560 10.73 7.67 24.64
C LEU A 560 11.93 7.40 23.72
N SER A 561 11.96 8.01 22.52
CA SER A 561 13.08 7.81 21.58
C SER A 561 14.42 8.22 22.20
N ARG A 562 15.41 7.33 22.12
CA ARG A 562 16.75 7.50 22.72
C ARG A 562 17.85 7.82 21.71
N SER A 563 17.52 7.96 20.44
CA SER A 563 18.47 8.46 19.45
C SER A 563 18.90 9.88 19.80
N PRO A 564 20.22 10.18 19.84
CA PRO A 564 20.71 11.54 19.98
C PRO A 564 20.46 12.36 18.70
N TYR A 565 20.30 11.69 17.56
CA TYR A 565 20.21 12.30 16.24
C TYR A 565 18.76 12.49 15.79
N ARG A 566 18.44 13.73 15.39
CA ARG A 566 17.08 14.09 14.95
C ARG A 566 16.66 13.35 13.68
N ASP A 567 17.52 13.00 12.75
CA ASP A 567 17.06 12.43 11.47
C ASP A 567 16.48 11.02 11.61
N ILE A 568 16.95 10.27 12.61
CA ILE A 568 16.60 8.86 12.85
C ILE A 568 15.81 8.61 14.14
N ALA A 569 15.56 9.63 14.97
CA ALA A 569 14.88 9.41 16.25
C ALA A 569 13.39 8.97 16.11
N ILE A 570 12.66 9.44 15.09
CA ILE A 570 11.37 8.93 14.55
C ILE A 570 11.26 9.40 13.07
N PRO A 571 10.59 8.68 12.15
CA PRO A 571 10.24 9.22 10.83
C PRO A 571 9.21 10.38 10.86
N TRP A 572 9.62 11.61 11.25
CA TRP A 572 8.76 12.82 11.25
C TRP A 572 8.49 13.41 9.86
N SER A 573 9.34 13.07 8.90
CA SER A 573 9.26 13.54 7.52
C SER A 573 9.30 12.32 6.60
N PRO A 574 8.54 12.32 5.49
CA PRO A 574 8.45 11.22 4.53
C PRO A 574 9.68 11.16 3.61
N PHE A 575 10.85 11.01 4.22
CA PHE A 575 12.09 10.68 3.52
C PHE A 575 12.04 9.27 2.93
N TYR A 576 12.82 9.03 1.90
CA TYR A 576 12.85 7.72 1.24
C TYR A 576 13.46 6.65 2.16
N ALA A 577 14.48 6.98 2.96
CA ALA A 577 15.26 6.08 3.81
C ALA A 577 14.58 5.63 5.12
N SER A 578 13.44 6.22 5.49
CA SER A 578 12.81 5.97 6.81
C SER A 578 11.61 5.01 6.74
N ASP A 579 11.47 4.11 7.74
CA ASP A 579 10.35 3.15 7.94
C ASP A 579 9.00 3.85 8.24
N TRP A 580 8.53 4.67 7.30
CA TRP A 580 7.42 5.59 7.53
C TRP A 580 6.07 4.87 7.63
N ASP A 581 5.93 3.69 7.03
CA ASP A 581 4.79 2.78 7.13
C ASP A 581 4.59 2.21 8.55
N ALA A 582 5.66 2.05 9.33
CA ALA A 582 5.61 1.66 10.73
C ALA A 582 5.50 2.84 11.70
N ALA A 583 5.76 4.07 11.24
CA ALA A 583 5.92 5.24 12.12
C ALA A 583 4.65 5.63 12.90
N ASP A 584 3.46 5.19 12.49
CA ASP A 584 2.19 5.45 13.19
C ASP A 584 1.76 4.30 14.12
N LEU A 585 2.53 3.20 14.24
CA LEU A 585 2.20 2.05 15.10
C LEU A 585 1.82 2.47 16.52
N PHE A 586 2.68 3.20 17.24
CA PHE A 586 2.42 3.57 18.63
C PHE A 586 1.29 4.61 18.81
N PRO A 587 1.19 5.68 17.99
CA PRO A 587 -0.02 6.51 17.91
C PRO A 587 -1.32 5.71 17.66
N THR A 588 -1.28 4.67 16.83
CA THR A 588 -2.45 3.82 16.54
C THR A 588 -2.75 2.86 17.69
N PHE A 589 -1.73 2.32 18.37
CA PHE A 589 -1.88 1.50 19.57
C PHE A 589 -2.68 2.24 20.67
N LEU A 590 -2.41 3.51 20.94
CA LEU A 590 -3.22 4.30 21.88
C LEU A 590 -4.61 4.64 21.33
N GLN A 591 -4.77 4.91 20.03
CA GLN A 591 -6.11 5.13 19.44
C GLN A 591 -7.02 3.91 19.64
N MET A 592 -6.48 2.69 19.58
CA MET A 592 -7.25 1.47 19.76
C MET A 592 -7.85 1.30 21.18
N PHE A 593 -7.43 2.11 22.16
CA PHE A 593 -8.04 2.12 23.50
C PHE A 593 -9.52 2.51 23.46
N LEU A 594 -9.96 3.26 22.44
CA LEU A 594 -11.35 3.64 22.22
C LEU A 594 -12.28 2.42 21.96
N TYR A 595 -11.73 1.36 21.36
CA TYR A 595 -12.47 0.13 21.01
C TYR A 595 -12.30 -0.99 22.03
N LYS A 596 -11.60 -0.74 23.14
CA LYS A 596 -11.40 -1.68 24.25
C LYS A 596 -12.25 -1.21 25.44
N PRO A 597 -13.34 -1.90 25.84
CA PRO A 597 -14.31 -1.38 26.81
C PRO A 597 -13.70 -0.97 28.16
N THR A 598 -12.78 -1.79 28.69
CA THR A 598 -12.07 -1.54 29.95
C THR A 598 -11.16 -0.31 29.88
N LEU A 599 -10.52 -0.07 28.73
CA LEU A 599 -9.66 1.10 28.51
C LEU A 599 -10.51 2.36 28.27
N LEU A 600 -11.60 2.26 27.51
CA LEU A 600 -12.57 3.35 27.32
C LEU A 600 -13.15 3.81 28.67
N GLN A 601 -13.54 2.86 29.53
CA GLN A 601 -13.98 3.15 30.89
C GLN A 601 -12.87 3.77 31.74
N SER A 602 -11.63 3.28 31.65
CA SER A 602 -10.48 3.82 32.38
C SER A 602 -10.12 5.25 31.96
N LEU A 603 -10.36 5.62 30.70
CA LEU A 603 -10.23 6.99 30.21
C LEU A 603 -11.36 7.89 30.71
N SER A 604 -12.55 7.34 30.97
CA SER A 604 -13.75 8.09 31.34
C SER A 604 -13.68 8.74 32.73
N ALA A 605 -14.32 9.89 32.87
CA ALA A 605 -14.58 10.56 34.12
C ALA A 605 -16.05 10.34 34.57
N PRO A 606 -16.38 10.62 35.84
CA PRO A 606 -17.76 10.77 36.26
C PRO A 606 -18.51 11.79 35.38
N HIS A 607 -19.72 11.43 34.99
CA HIS A 607 -20.59 12.17 34.10
C HIS A 607 -20.79 13.61 34.59
N VAL A 608 -20.46 14.61 33.76
CA VAL A 608 -20.43 16.03 34.18
C VAL A 608 -21.75 16.53 34.80
N SER A 609 -22.90 15.97 34.39
CA SER A 609 -24.23 16.41 34.88
C SER A 609 -24.82 15.55 36.01
N THR A 610 -24.44 14.28 36.16
CA THR A 610 -25.06 13.34 37.14
C THR A 610 -24.09 12.80 38.18
N GLY A 611 -22.78 12.87 37.92
CA GLY A 611 -21.74 12.30 38.79
C GLY A 611 -21.58 10.78 38.67
N GLU A 612 -22.34 10.12 37.81
CA GLU A 612 -22.31 8.67 37.62
C GLU A 612 -21.11 8.24 36.77
N ARG A 613 -20.57 7.04 37.00
CA ARG A 613 -19.47 6.49 36.19
C ARG A 613 -20.00 5.79 34.95
N LEU A 614 -19.19 5.75 33.89
CA LEU A 614 -19.50 4.93 32.72
C LEU A 614 -19.51 3.44 33.14
N THR A 615 -20.62 2.75 32.94
CA THR A 615 -20.79 1.33 33.28
C THR A 615 -20.08 0.45 32.24
N ASP A 616 -19.68 -0.75 32.65
CA ASP A 616 -19.00 -1.74 31.80
C ASP A 616 -19.82 -2.05 30.54
N GLU A 617 -21.14 -2.20 30.70
CA GLU A 617 -22.10 -2.43 29.61
C GLU A 617 -22.16 -1.26 28.61
N HIS A 618 -22.31 -0.02 29.09
CA HIS A 618 -22.31 1.16 28.21
C HIS A 618 -20.95 1.36 27.52
N ALA A 619 -19.84 1.07 28.20
CA ALA A 619 -18.51 1.11 27.60
C ALA A 619 -18.36 0.04 26.50
N ASN A 620 -18.86 -1.17 26.73
CA ASN A 620 -18.86 -2.26 25.75
C ASN A 620 -19.68 -1.88 24.51
N ASN A 621 -20.93 -1.45 24.71
CA ASN A 621 -21.83 -1.03 23.64
C ASN A 621 -21.24 0.14 22.84
N ALA A 622 -20.62 1.12 23.51
CA ALA A 622 -19.93 2.23 22.86
C ALA A 622 -18.75 1.76 21.99
N SER A 623 -17.84 0.93 22.50
CA SER A 623 -16.70 0.40 21.74
C SER A 623 -17.16 -0.43 20.53
N LEU A 624 -18.20 -1.27 20.68
CA LEU A 624 -18.77 -2.07 19.60
C LEU A 624 -19.47 -1.21 18.53
N ALA A 625 -20.22 -0.18 18.93
CA ALA A 625 -20.85 0.76 18.00
C ALA A 625 -19.81 1.52 17.16
N LEU A 626 -18.74 2.01 17.80
CA LEU A 626 -17.65 2.69 17.12
C LEU A 626 -16.93 1.75 16.14
N CYS A 627 -16.63 0.52 16.56
CA CYS A 627 -16.04 -0.49 15.69
C CYS A 627 -16.91 -0.75 14.45
N ARG A 628 -18.21 -1.05 14.66
CA ARG A 628 -19.19 -1.31 13.60
C ARG A 628 -19.33 -0.15 12.60
N ALA A 629 -19.34 1.10 13.08
CA ALA A 629 -19.47 2.28 12.24
C ALA A 629 -18.25 2.51 11.31
N THR A 630 -17.05 2.09 11.72
CA THR A 630 -15.81 2.34 10.94
C THR A 630 -15.60 1.44 9.74
N LEU A 631 -16.29 0.28 9.66
CA LEU A 631 -16.07 -0.74 8.63
C LEU A 631 -16.12 -0.18 7.20
N TRP A 632 -17.07 0.71 6.89
CA TRP A 632 -17.18 1.34 5.57
C TRP A 632 -15.92 2.13 5.20
N GLU A 633 -15.40 2.94 6.12
CA GLU A 633 -14.23 3.77 5.83
C GLU A 633 -12.97 2.93 5.63
N SER A 634 -12.77 1.89 6.44
CA SER A 634 -11.62 1.00 6.35
C SER A 634 -11.67 0.12 5.10
N TYR A 635 -12.84 -0.38 4.71
CA TYR A 635 -13.03 -1.09 3.44
C TYR A 635 -12.82 -0.17 2.22
N ARG A 636 -13.22 1.11 2.32
CA ARG A 636 -12.90 2.12 1.30
C ARG A 636 -11.41 2.45 1.25
N THR A 637 -10.71 2.52 2.38
CA THR A 637 -9.24 2.65 2.42
C THR A 637 -8.55 1.44 1.76
N LEU A 638 -9.07 0.23 1.95
CA LEU A 638 -8.55 -0.99 1.35
C LEU A 638 -8.61 -0.94 -0.20
N PHE A 639 -9.76 -0.54 -0.74
CA PHE A 639 -9.89 -0.25 -2.18
C PHE A 639 -8.88 0.80 -2.67
N TRP A 640 -8.74 1.94 -1.98
CA TRP A 640 -7.80 2.99 -2.38
C TRP A 640 -6.33 2.57 -2.26
N ALA A 641 -6.00 1.70 -1.31
CA ALA A 641 -4.65 1.14 -1.15
C ALA A 641 -4.29 0.17 -2.29
N ASP A 642 -5.24 -0.63 -2.75
CA ASP A 642 -5.06 -1.53 -3.88
C ASP A 642 -4.99 -0.77 -5.22
N PHE A 643 -5.79 0.30 -5.37
CA PHE A 643 -5.68 1.22 -6.51
C PHE A 643 -4.32 1.92 -6.58
N ASP A 644 -3.86 2.48 -5.45
CA ASP A 644 -2.55 3.14 -5.30
C ASP A 644 -1.40 2.18 -5.61
N LEU A 645 -1.41 0.96 -5.07
CA LEU A 645 -0.39 -0.03 -5.41
C LEU A 645 -0.42 -0.37 -6.90
N THR A 646 -1.60 -0.68 -7.45
CA THR A 646 -1.73 -1.17 -8.83
C THR A 646 -1.37 -0.11 -9.87
N ILE A 647 -1.72 1.17 -9.66
CA ILE A 647 -1.42 2.24 -10.63
C ILE A 647 0.09 2.55 -10.72
N TYR A 648 0.85 2.28 -9.65
CA TYR A 648 2.30 2.56 -9.54
C TYR A 648 3.20 1.32 -9.68
N GLU A 649 2.63 0.11 -9.67
CA GLU A 649 3.34 -1.13 -10.00
C GLU A 649 3.33 -1.44 -11.50
N MET A 650 2.33 -0.96 -12.24
CA MET A 650 2.14 -1.21 -13.67
C MET A 650 3.35 -0.76 -14.53
N GLU A 651 4.09 -1.73 -15.09
CA GLU A 651 5.33 -1.49 -15.84
C GLU A 651 5.16 -0.65 -17.11
N ASN A 652 3.98 -0.69 -17.74
CA ASN A 652 3.66 0.03 -18.97
C ASN A 652 2.25 0.65 -18.88
N ARG A 653 2.19 1.94 -18.54
CA ARG A 653 0.93 2.70 -18.41
C ARG A 653 0.05 2.69 -19.67
N LYS A 654 0.60 2.40 -20.85
CA LYS A 654 -0.16 2.36 -22.12
C LYS A 654 -1.12 1.17 -22.20
N ASP A 655 -0.92 0.15 -21.38
CA ASP A 655 -1.76 -1.05 -21.41
C ASP A 655 -3.13 -0.79 -20.79
N LYS A 656 -3.22 0.11 -19.79
CA LYS A 656 -4.49 0.58 -19.20
C LYS A 656 -4.44 2.05 -18.76
N PHE A 657 -5.42 2.80 -19.26
CA PHE A 657 -5.70 4.15 -18.81
C PHE A 657 -6.23 4.17 -17.36
N TRP A 658 -5.90 5.21 -16.59
CA TRP A 658 -6.22 5.25 -15.15
C TRP A 658 -7.71 5.04 -14.83
N LEU A 659 -8.60 5.52 -15.70
CA LEU A 659 -10.06 5.45 -15.49
C LEU A 659 -10.60 4.03 -15.67
N ASP A 660 -10.02 3.27 -16.60
CA ASP A 660 -10.43 1.88 -16.83
C ASP A 660 -9.94 0.99 -15.68
N LEU A 661 -8.70 1.21 -15.22
CA LEU A 661 -8.18 0.57 -14.00
C LEU A 661 -9.07 0.86 -12.78
N TYR A 662 -9.45 2.11 -12.58
CA TYR A 662 -10.34 2.53 -11.49
C TYR A 662 -11.71 1.85 -11.55
N ARG A 663 -12.32 1.80 -12.75
CA ARG A 663 -13.65 1.21 -12.99
C ARG A 663 -13.68 -0.31 -12.95
N GLU A 664 -12.60 -0.99 -13.31
CA GLU A 664 -12.46 -2.43 -13.13
C GLU A 664 -12.38 -2.76 -11.63
N LEU A 665 -11.42 -2.14 -10.93
CA LEU A 665 -11.20 -2.40 -9.51
C LEU A 665 -12.43 -2.04 -8.65
N HIS A 666 -13.15 -0.96 -8.97
CA HIS A 666 -14.37 -0.59 -8.26
C HIS A 666 -15.45 -1.69 -8.31
N LYS A 667 -15.58 -2.43 -9.43
CA LYS A 667 -16.54 -3.54 -9.55
C LYS A 667 -16.14 -4.76 -8.72
N ASP A 668 -14.84 -4.97 -8.52
CA ASP A 668 -14.34 -6.09 -7.72
C ASP A 668 -14.54 -5.84 -6.22
N TYR A 669 -14.50 -4.58 -5.77
CA TYR A 669 -14.67 -4.21 -4.36
C TYR A 669 -16.12 -3.93 -3.96
N PHE A 670 -16.90 -3.21 -4.77
CA PHE A 670 -18.21 -2.69 -4.36
C PHE A 670 -19.37 -3.34 -5.15
N PRO A 671 -20.48 -3.73 -4.49
CA PRO A 671 -21.58 -4.44 -5.13
C PRO A 671 -22.47 -3.53 -6.00
N TRP A 672 -22.40 -2.21 -5.82
CA TRP A 672 -23.27 -1.26 -6.53
C TRP A 672 -22.67 -0.80 -7.86
N LYS A 673 -23.54 -0.52 -8.83
CA LYS A 673 -23.12 0.08 -10.10
C LYS A 673 -22.59 1.50 -9.88
N GLN A 674 -21.37 1.74 -10.30
CA GLN A 674 -20.73 3.06 -10.23
C GLN A 674 -21.50 4.12 -11.04
N GLY A 675 -21.53 5.35 -10.54
CA GLY A 675 -22.11 6.49 -11.24
C GLY A 675 -21.34 6.82 -12.53
N ARG A 676 -22.05 7.30 -13.56
CA ARG A 676 -21.44 7.62 -14.88
C ARG A 676 -20.32 8.66 -14.76
N ASN A 677 -20.50 9.64 -13.87
CA ASN A 677 -19.59 10.77 -13.66
C ASN A 677 -18.71 10.60 -12.41
N ASP A 678 -18.52 9.37 -11.92
CA ASP A 678 -17.57 9.11 -10.84
C ASP A 678 -16.14 9.10 -11.39
N TYR A 679 -15.38 10.11 -10.99
CA TYR A 679 -14.00 10.37 -11.41
C TYR A 679 -13.12 10.70 -10.20
N GLN A 680 -13.38 10.11 -9.02
CA GLN A 680 -12.66 10.42 -7.78
C GLN A 680 -11.10 10.49 -7.89
N PRO A 681 -10.39 9.68 -8.71
CA PRO A 681 -8.94 9.84 -8.92
C PRO A 681 -8.52 11.24 -9.39
N CYS A 682 -9.38 12.00 -10.08
CA CYS A 682 -9.10 13.39 -10.47
C CYS A 682 -9.00 14.37 -9.30
N SER A 683 -9.49 14.01 -8.11
CA SER A 683 -9.37 14.83 -6.89
C SER A 683 -8.79 14.09 -5.68
N PHE A 684 -8.33 12.86 -5.85
CA PHE A 684 -7.67 12.07 -4.81
C PHE A 684 -6.24 12.56 -4.52
N THR A 685 -6.17 13.67 -3.77
CA THR A 685 -4.92 14.35 -3.41
C THR A 685 -3.85 13.50 -2.70
N PRO A 686 -4.15 12.46 -1.89
CA PRO A 686 -3.09 11.72 -1.20
C PRO A 686 -2.02 11.16 -2.14
N ILE A 687 -2.40 10.43 -3.19
CA ILE A 687 -1.41 9.71 -4.02
C ILE A 687 -0.85 10.59 -5.16
N PHE A 688 -1.65 11.53 -5.69
CA PHE A 688 -1.26 12.38 -6.83
C PHE A 688 -0.68 13.74 -6.43
N ALA A 689 -1.16 14.34 -5.33
CA ALA A 689 -0.73 15.67 -4.89
C ALA A 689 0.31 15.63 -3.76
N LEU A 690 0.38 14.55 -2.98
CA LEU A 690 1.33 14.40 -1.87
C LEU A 690 2.33 13.27 -2.20
N GLN A 691 3.38 13.59 -2.97
CA GLN A 691 4.46 12.68 -3.40
C GLN A 691 4.96 11.66 -2.32
N PRO A 692 5.07 12.02 -1.03
CA PRO A 692 5.23 11.08 0.08
C PRO A 692 4.34 9.82 0.12
N HIS A 693 3.04 9.96 -0.17
CA HIS A 693 2.02 8.93 0.06
C HIS A 693 1.76 8.04 -1.17
N MET A 694 2.47 8.29 -2.26
CA MET A 694 2.40 7.53 -3.51
C MET A 694 2.91 6.10 -3.30
N ALA A 695 2.12 5.09 -3.69
CA ALA A 695 2.33 3.66 -3.38
C ALA A 695 2.44 3.35 -1.86
N MET A 696 1.84 4.20 -1.02
CA MET A 696 1.92 4.16 0.45
C MET A 696 0.54 4.33 1.13
N HIS A 697 -0.57 4.33 0.40
CA HIS A 697 -1.91 4.50 0.99
C HIS A 697 -2.31 3.35 1.93
N TYR A 698 -1.75 2.15 1.73
CA TYR A 698 -1.92 0.99 2.64
C TYR A 698 -1.45 1.24 4.08
N ARG A 699 -0.59 2.24 4.31
CA ARG A 699 0.01 2.62 5.60
C ARG A 699 -0.98 2.73 6.76
N LYS A 700 -2.20 3.23 6.52
CA LYS A 700 -3.25 3.31 7.55
C LYS A 700 -3.60 1.90 8.06
N LEU A 701 -4.00 1.02 7.15
CA LEU A 701 -4.38 -0.36 7.47
C LEU A 701 -3.18 -1.18 7.99
N TRP A 702 -1.97 -0.89 7.52
CA TRP A 702 -0.74 -1.49 8.04
C TRP A 702 -0.50 -1.12 9.51
N SER A 703 -0.65 0.16 9.86
CA SER A 703 -0.53 0.63 11.24
C SER A 703 -1.65 0.11 12.15
N GLU A 704 -2.88 -0.02 11.63
CA GLU A 704 -4.00 -0.68 12.33
C GLU A 704 -3.70 -2.15 12.60
N MET A 705 -3.22 -2.90 11.60
CA MET A 705 -2.80 -4.31 11.76
C MET A 705 -1.73 -4.46 12.83
N LEU A 706 -0.64 -3.69 12.75
CA LEU A 706 0.45 -3.75 13.72
C LEU A 706 -0.03 -3.37 15.14
N ALA A 707 -0.91 -2.38 15.27
CA ALA A 707 -1.44 -1.97 16.57
C ALA A 707 -2.37 -3.02 17.19
N LEU A 708 -3.24 -3.63 16.41
CA LEU A 708 -4.17 -4.67 16.86
C LEU A 708 -3.42 -5.97 17.20
N ASP A 709 -2.43 -6.36 16.40
CA ASP A 709 -1.56 -7.52 16.63
C ASP A 709 -0.70 -7.33 17.91
N VAL A 710 -0.34 -6.09 18.27
CA VAL A 710 0.25 -5.75 19.58
C VAL A 710 -0.80 -5.85 20.71
N HIS A 711 -2.03 -5.38 20.50
CA HIS A 711 -3.11 -5.50 21.50
C HIS A 711 -3.44 -6.96 21.83
N GLU A 712 -3.47 -7.87 20.85
CA GLU A 712 -3.63 -9.31 21.10
C GLU A 712 -2.57 -9.86 22.06
N THR A 713 -1.33 -9.36 22.00
CA THR A 713 -0.24 -9.74 22.91
C THR A 713 -0.56 -9.30 24.35
N PHE A 714 -1.12 -8.11 24.54
CA PHE A 714 -1.58 -7.63 25.86
C PHE A 714 -2.82 -8.39 26.35
N ASP A 715 -3.71 -8.85 25.47
CA ASP A 715 -4.87 -9.67 25.86
C ASP A 715 -4.45 -11.10 26.25
N ALA A 716 -3.37 -11.63 25.67
CA ALA A 716 -2.86 -12.98 25.88
C ALA A 716 -1.89 -13.11 27.07
N GLU A 717 -1.11 -12.06 27.37
CA GLU A 717 -0.18 -12.00 28.50
C GLU A 717 -0.86 -11.42 29.76
N ASN A 718 -0.65 -12.03 30.94
CA ASN A 718 -1.28 -11.60 32.19
C ASN A 718 -0.43 -10.60 33.01
N ASP A 719 0.52 -9.89 32.37
CA ASP A 719 1.38 -8.88 33.01
C ASP A 719 1.58 -7.70 32.04
N GLU A 720 0.60 -6.81 32.02
CA GLU A 720 0.57 -5.65 31.13
C GLU A 720 1.77 -4.71 31.31
N ARG A 721 2.43 -4.74 32.48
CA ARG A 721 3.62 -3.94 32.76
C ARG A 721 4.88 -4.57 32.18
N ALA A 722 5.03 -5.89 32.27
CA ALA A 722 6.13 -6.59 31.62
C ALA A 722 6.01 -6.51 30.08
N THR A 723 4.80 -6.67 29.54
CA THR A 723 4.52 -6.48 28.10
C THR A 723 4.78 -5.03 27.67
N GLY A 724 4.36 -4.04 28.47
CA GLY A 724 4.59 -2.62 28.20
C GLY A 724 6.06 -2.20 28.30
N GLU A 725 6.82 -2.71 29.27
CA GLU A 725 8.28 -2.50 29.36
C GLU A 725 9.01 -3.17 28.18
N ARG A 726 8.56 -4.35 27.74
CA ARG A 726 9.07 -5.00 26.52
C ARG A 726 8.78 -4.17 25.27
N LEU A 727 7.58 -3.59 25.16
CA LEU A 727 7.21 -2.70 24.05
C LEU A 727 8.05 -1.41 24.06
N LYS A 728 8.26 -0.82 25.24
CA LYS A 728 9.11 0.37 25.45
C LYS A 728 10.55 0.13 25.01
N THR A 729 11.15 -0.96 25.48
CA THR A 729 12.56 -1.26 25.26
C THR A 729 12.89 -1.72 23.84
N THR A 730 11.97 -2.37 23.13
CA THR A 730 12.19 -2.80 21.73
C THR A 730 11.76 -1.75 20.70
N LEU A 731 10.46 -1.47 20.59
CA LEU A 731 9.88 -0.68 19.49
C LEU A 731 10.00 0.83 19.65
N LEU A 732 10.22 1.34 20.87
CA LEU A 732 10.20 2.78 21.17
C LEU A 732 11.57 3.38 21.54
N ASN A 733 12.57 2.52 21.77
CA ASN A 733 13.88 2.90 22.30
C ASN A 733 15.04 2.53 21.35
N SER A 734 14.91 1.45 20.56
CA SER A 734 15.99 0.89 19.75
C SER A 734 16.19 1.60 18.39
N GLY A 735 17.43 1.62 17.90
CA GLY A 735 17.84 2.27 16.64
C GLY A 735 17.82 1.40 15.38
N ASP A 736 17.25 0.20 15.45
CA ASP A 736 17.22 -0.76 14.34
C ASP A 736 16.12 -0.44 13.31
N VAL A 737 16.01 -1.24 12.24
CA VAL A 737 14.89 -1.17 11.29
C VAL A 737 13.59 -1.65 11.93
N ALA A 738 12.47 -0.98 11.63
CA ALA A 738 11.19 -1.22 12.32
C ALA A 738 10.70 -2.68 12.24
N LYS A 739 11.00 -3.37 11.13
CA LYS A 739 10.69 -4.80 10.95
C LYS A 739 11.35 -5.70 11.98
N GLU A 740 12.62 -5.42 12.29
CA GLU A 740 13.40 -6.20 13.25
C GLU A 740 13.00 -5.86 14.69
N LEU A 741 12.70 -4.58 14.97
CA LEU A 741 12.13 -4.17 16.26
C LEU A 741 10.78 -4.85 16.54
N TYR A 742 9.93 -4.96 15.52
CA TYR A 742 8.65 -5.66 15.62
C TYR A 742 8.83 -7.15 15.93
N ARG A 743 9.76 -7.82 15.24
CA ARG A 743 10.12 -9.22 15.49
C ARG A 743 10.68 -9.44 16.90
N ARG A 744 11.49 -8.52 17.41
CA ARG A 744 12.00 -8.57 18.80
C ARG A 744 10.90 -8.41 19.84
N PHE A 745 9.83 -7.66 19.53
CA PHE A 745 8.67 -7.54 20.42
C PHE A 745 7.73 -8.76 20.36
N GLN A 746 7.35 -9.19 19.15
CA GLN A 746 6.34 -10.24 18.91
C GLN A 746 6.89 -11.68 18.85
N GLY A 747 8.20 -11.85 18.61
CA GLY A 747 8.80 -13.14 18.26
C GLY A 747 8.47 -13.64 16.85
N ARG A 748 7.69 -12.89 16.05
CA ARG A 748 7.27 -13.24 14.68
C ARG A 748 7.11 -12.00 13.79
N ASP A 749 6.95 -12.24 12.48
CA ASP A 749 6.49 -11.21 11.54
C ASP A 749 5.00 -10.84 11.82
N PRO A 750 4.54 -9.65 11.36
CA PRO A 750 3.14 -9.22 11.49
C PRO A 750 2.14 -10.19 10.88
N SER A 751 0.94 -10.29 11.46
CA SER A 751 -0.15 -11.10 10.94
C SER A 751 -1.41 -10.27 10.68
N VAL A 752 -2.20 -10.66 9.67
CA VAL A 752 -3.51 -10.03 9.37
C VAL A 752 -4.64 -10.53 10.28
N GLY A 753 -4.37 -11.40 11.26
CA GLY A 753 -5.37 -11.99 12.16
C GLY A 753 -6.16 -10.90 12.89
N ALA A 754 -5.48 -10.19 13.79
CA ALA A 754 -6.03 -9.16 14.65
C ALA A 754 -6.90 -8.10 13.95
N ILE A 755 -6.49 -7.60 12.78
CA ILE A 755 -7.26 -6.60 12.03
C ILE A 755 -8.54 -7.19 11.41
N CYS A 756 -8.53 -8.46 11.03
CA CYS A 756 -9.75 -9.10 10.53
C CYS A 756 -10.71 -9.42 11.68
N ASP A 757 -10.18 -9.95 12.78
CA ASP A 757 -10.94 -10.30 13.99
C ASP A 757 -11.52 -9.05 14.69
N PHE A 758 -10.92 -7.87 14.49
CA PHE A 758 -11.50 -6.58 14.89
C PHE A 758 -12.79 -6.25 14.12
N TYR A 759 -12.81 -6.43 12.79
CA TYR A 759 -13.99 -6.14 11.97
C TYR A 759 -15.04 -7.26 11.96
N ASP A 760 -14.62 -8.49 12.25
CA ASP A 760 -15.44 -9.71 12.37
C ASP A 760 -15.16 -10.41 13.71
N PRO A 761 -15.58 -9.83 14.84
CA PRO A 761 -15.31 -10.41 16.14
C PRO A 761 -16.00 -11.78 16.26
N PRO A 762 -15.26 -12.86 16.62
CA PRO A 762 -15.89 -14.13 16.94
C PRO A 762 -16.90 -13.89 18.06
N SER A 763 -18.06 -14.57 17.99
CA SER A 763 -19.25 -14.30 18.80
C SER A 763 -19.08 -14.62 20.30
N PHE A 764 -18.31 -13.78 21.00
CA PHE A 764 -17.85 -13.95 22.37
C PHE A 764 -17.92 -12.65 23.18
N TYR A 765 -19.13 -12.15 23.42
CA TYR A 765 -19.46 -11.30 24.58
C TYR A 765 -20.89 -11.56 25.06
N ASN A 766 -21.18 -12.81 25.45
CA ASN A 766 -22.24 -13.06 26.43
C ASN A 766 -21.60 -12.92 27.82
N MET A 767 -22.04 -11.91 28.59
CA MET A 767 -21.47 -11.55 29.90
C MET A 767 -21.88 -12.48 31.06
N ASP A 768 -22.33 -13.71 30.74
CA ASP A 768 -22.76 -14.73 31.70
C ASP A 768 -21.85 -15.97 31.60
N ASP A 769 -20.66 -15.93 32.19
CA ASP A 769 -20.01 -17.11 32.77
C ASP A 769 -18.84 -16.73 33.69
N SER A 770 -19.13 -16.62 34.99
CA SER A 770 -18.16 -16.24 36.03
C SER A 770 -17.66 -17.44 36.87
N ALA A 771 -17.47 -18.61 36.25
CA ALA A 771 -16.81 -19.76 36.90
C ALA A 771 -16.30 -20.85 35.91
N GLU A 772 -15.04 -20.76 35.42
CA GLU A 772 -14.08 -21.88 35.33
C GLU A 772 -12.71 -21.44 34.75
N PRO A 773 -11.60 -22.15 34.99
CA PRO A 773 -10.25 -21.68 34.65
C PRO A 773 -9.88 -21.89 33.18
N ARG A 774 -9.36 -20.82 32.55
CA ARG A 774 -8.94 -20.76 31.14
C ARG A 774 -7.93 -21.87 30.79
N ARG A 775 -8.21 -22.65 29.73
CA ARG A 775 -7.23 -23.53 29.08
C ARG A 775 -6.59 -22.83 27.88
N GLN A 776 -5.32 -23.15 27.61
CA GLN A 776 -4.51 -22.53 26.55
C GLN A 776 -5.04 -22.83 25.13
N PRO A 777 -4.89 -21.91 24.17
CA PRO A 777 -5.29 -22.14 22.78
C PRO A 777 -4.25 -22.98 22.03
N THR A 778 -4.67 -24.15 21.55
CA THR A 778 -3.95 -24.91 20.51
C THR A 778 -4.57 -24.63 19.15
N CYS A 779 -3.78 -24.11 18.20
CA CYS A 779 -4.23 -23.81 16.84
C CYS A 779 -4.72 -25.08 16.10
N ILE A 780 -5.91 -25.01 15.48
CA ILE A 780 -6.44 -26.03 14.58
C ILE A 780 -6.95 -25.34 13.29
N PRO A 781 -6.80 -25.92 12.08
CA PRO A 781 -6.99 -25.20 10.81
C PRO A 781 -8.45 -25.15 10.33
N GLU A 782 -8.72 -24.14 9.50
CA GLU A 782 -10.00 -23.92 8.80
C GLU A 782 -10.37 -25.08 7.85
N SER A 783 -11.64 -25.53 7.86
CA SER A 783 -12.37 -25.78 6.60
C SER A 783 -13.89 -25.91 6.76
N LYS A 784 -14.62 -25.45 5.73
CA LYS A 784 -16.02 -25.75 5.35
C LYS A 784 -17.16 -25.10 6.14
N TYR A 785 -17.70 -24.03 5.56
CA TYR A 785 -19.15 -23.91 5.37
C TYR A 785 -19.54 -24.38 3.96
N CYS A 786 -20.69 -25.06 3.87
CA CYS A 786 -21.34 -25.42 2.62
C CYS A 786 -22.79 -24.97 2.74
N VAL A 787 -23.27 -24.15 1.80
CA VAL A 787 -24.62 -23.57 1.85
C VAL A 787 -25.58 -24.42 1.02
N VAL A 788 -26.58 -25.01 1.66
CA VAL A 788 -27.85 -25.43 1.01
C VAL A 788 -29.00 -25.08 1.96
N ASN A 789 -30.10 -24.60 1.39
CA ASN A 789 -31.16 -23.89 2.08
C ASN A 789 -32.41 -24.77 2.34
N GLN A 790 -33.28 -24.29 3.24
CA GLN A 790 -34.74 -24.50 3.33
C GLN A 790 -35.40 -25.68 4.11
N VAL A 791 -36.54 -25.29 4.69
CA VAL A 791 -37.69 -25.99 5.30
C VAL A 791 -37.45 -26.74 6.62
N GLY A 792 -38.10 -26.26 7.69
CA GLY A 792 -38.07 -26.90 9.01
C GLY A 792 -39.26 -27.81 9.30
N LEU A 793 -39.11 -28.68 10.30
CA LEU A 793 -40.22 -29.23 11.10
C LEU A 793 -39.73 -29.56 12.53
N LYS A 794 -40.66 -29.72 13.46
CA LYS A 794 -40.38 -29.82 14.91
C LYS A 794 -39.97 -31.21 15.40
N MET A 795 -39.31 -31.22 16.56
CA MET A 795 -39.40 -32.15 17.71
C MET A 795 -38.31 -33.23 17.95
N ALA A 796 -38.14 -33.43 19.26
CA ALA A 796 -37.70 -34.63 19.99
C ALA A 796 -36.19 -34.85 20.19
N ALA A 797 -35.82 -34.95 21.47
CA ALA A 797 -34.49 -35.33 21.93
C ALA A 797 -34.31 -36.85 21.92
N ALA A 798 -33.08 -37.31 21.67
CA ALA A 798 -32.60 -38.62 22.09
C ALA A 798 -31.09 -38.54 22.38
N SER A 799 -30.71 -38.92 23.59
CA SER A 799 -29.33 -39.02 24.03
C SER A 799 -28.71 -40.37 23.64
N THR A 800 -27.57 -40.37 22.95
CA THR A 800 -26.68 -41.54 22.90
C THR A 800 -25.21 -41.10 22.84
N SER A 801 -24.45 -41.53 23.84
CA SER A 801 -23.00 -41.41 23.91
C SER A 801 -22.32 -42.37 22.94
N ALA A 802 -21.43 -41.87 22.08
CA ALA A 802 -20.47 -42.69 21.35
C ALA A 802 -19.11 -41.96 21.29
N THR A 803 -18.06 -42.63 21.76
CA THR A 803 -16.68 -42.13 21.78
C THR A 803 -16.13 -41.97 20.36
N GLY A 804 -15.63 -40.77 20.04
CA GLY A 804 -14.93 -40.50 18.77
C GLY A 804 -13.55 -41.17 18.70
N PRO A 805 -13.04 -41.46 17.49
CA PRO A 805 -11.77 -42.17 17.30
C PRO A 805 -10.54 -41.27 17.57
N ALA A 806 -9.42 -41.91 17.89
CA ALA A 806 -8.13 -41.24 18.05
C ALA A 806 -7.64 -40.60 16.73
N ALA A 807 -6.83 -39.55 16.86
CA ALA A 807 -6.21 -38.85 15.72
C ALA A 807 -5.27 -39.78 14.91
N PRO A 808 -5.11 -39.56 13.60
CA PRO A 808 -4.23 -40.38 12.76
C PRO A 808 -2.76 -40.13 13.07
N ASP A 809 -2.00 -41.20 13.35
CA ASP A 809 -0.55 -41.14 13.52
C ASP A 809 0.13 -40.63 12.25
N VAL A 810 0.92 -39.55 12.36
CA VAL A 810 1.74 -39.03 11.25
C VAL A 810 2.86 -40.02 10.96
N LYS A 811 2.65 -40.84 9.92
CA LYS A 811 3.57 -41.91 9.54
C LYS A 811 4.69 -41.36 8.66
N ILE A 812 5.90 -41.26 9.23
CA ILE A 812 7.12 -40.96 8.47
C ILE A 812 7.55 -42.24 7.72
N VAL A 813 7.63 -42.17 6.40
CA VAL A 813 7.96 -43.33 5.55
C VAL A 813 9.35 -43.15 4.92
N SER A 814 10.19 -44.18 5.07
CA SER A 814 11.57 -44.24 4.55
C SER A 814 11.68 -44.73 3.10
N GLU A 815 10.56 -45.10 2.49
CA GLU A 815 10.45 -45.52 1.10
C GLU A 815 9.29 -44.74 0.42
N ILE A 816 9.31 -44.65 -0.91
CA ILE A 816 8.28 -43.92 -1.67
C ILE A 816 7.00 -44.77 -1.72
N PRO A 817 5.85 -44.32 -1.17
CA PRO A 817 4.61 -45.10 -1.19
C PRO A 817 4.12 -45.36 -2.63
N ASP A 818 3.58 -46.55 -2.89
CA ASP A 818 3.07 -46.91 -4.21
C ASP A 818 1.84 -46.08 -4.64
N ASP A 819 1.03 -45.61 -3.69
CA ASP A 819 -0.05 -44.66 -3.96
C ASP A 819 0.48 -43.32 -4.47
N LEU A 820 1.66 -42.88 -4.02
CA LEU A 820 2.31 -41.64 -4.51
C LEU A 820 2.90 -41.83 -5.91
N ARG A 821 3.44 -43.02 -6.20
CA ARG A 821 3.87 -43.41 -7.56
C ARG A 821 2.68 -43.44 -8.52
N ARG A 822 1.56 -44.08 -8.13
CA ARG A 822 0.31 -44.10 -8.91
C ARG A 822 -0.29 -42.70 -9.10
N ALA A 823 -0.32 -41.87 -8.06
CA ALA A 823 -0.79 -40.49 -8.15
C ALA A 823 0.07 -39.64 -9.11
N LEU A 824 1.38 -39.86 -9.17
CA LEU A 824 2.26 -39.24 -10.16
C LEU A 824 1.90 -39.68 -11.57
N LEU A 825 1.85 -40.98 -11.85
CA LEU A 825 1.55 -41.50 -13.20
C LEU A 825 0.18 -41.01 -13.68
N MET A 826 -0.83 -41.01 -12.81
CA MET A 826 -2.17 -40.52 -13.11
C MET A 826 -2.21 -39.00 -13.34
N THR A 827 -1.47 -38.22 -12.55
CA THR A 827 -1.30 -36.77 -12.78
C THR A 827 -0.66 -36.49 -14.13
N VAL A 828 0.41 -37.20 -14.49
CA VAL A 828 1.12 -36.97 -15.75
C VAL A 828 0.29 -37.46 -16.94
N LYS A 829 -0.40 -38.60 -16.83
CA LYS A 829 -1.36 -39.11 -17.83
C LYS A 829 -2.54 -38.15 -18.09
N THR A 830 -2.98 -37.41 -17.08
CA THR A 830 -4.17 -36.54 -17.16
C THR A 830 -3.86 -35.14 -17.70
N PHE A 831 -2.66 -34.59 -17.45
CA PHE A 831 -2.35 -33.17 -17.72
C PHE A 831 -1.17 -32.92 -18.67
N TYR A 832 -0.42 -33.94 -19.10
CA TYR A 832 0.79 -33.79 -19.91
C TYR A 832 0.75 -34.66 -21.17
N SER A 833 1.67 -34.42 -22.11
CA SER A 833 1.70 -35.20 -23.35
C SER A 833 2.17 -36.65 -23.10
N PRO A 834 1.82 -37.62 -23.96
CA PRO A 834 2.24 -39.01 -23.79
C PRO A 834 3.77 -39.17 -23.74
N GLU A 835 4.51 -38.36 -24.51
CA GLU A 835 5.98 -38.34 -24.53
C GLU A 835 6.55 -37.80 -23.20
N GLN A 836 5.90 -36.80 -22.60
CA GLN A 836 6.25 -36.29 -21.27
C GLN A 836 5.95 -37.30 -20.17
N ALA A 837 4.88 -38.09 -20.31
CA ALA A 837 4.54 -39.18 -19.40
C ALA A 837 5.59 -40.29 -19.40
N ILE A 838 6.06 -40.69 -20.59
CA ILE A 838 7.16 -41.67 -20.75
C ILE A 838 8.46 -41.17 -20.11
N ILE A 839 8.82 -39.89 -20.30
CA ILE A 839 10.00 -39.28 -19.66
C ILE A 839 9.91 -39.37 -18.13
N VAL A 840 8.77 -38.99 -17.54
CA VAL A 840 8.60 -39.08 -16.07
C VAL A 840 8.60 -40.53 -15.59
N TYR A 841 7.99 -41.45 -16.33
CA TYR A 841 7.99 -42.89 -16.01
C TYR A 841 9.40 -43.48 -15.97
N TYR A 842 10.24 -43.21 -16.96
CA TYR A 842 11.62 -43.71 -16.97
C TYR A 842 12.51 -43.08 -15.89
N VAL A 843 12.32 -41.79 -15.58
CA VAL A 843 13.04 -41.14 -14.47
C VAL A 843 12.55 -41.68 -13.11
N MET A 844 11.25 -42.00 -12.98
CA MET A 844 10.68 -42.63 -11.77
C MET A 844 11.26 -44.03 -11.54
N LEU A 845 11.34 -44.88 -12.57
CA LEU A 845 11.85 -46.25 -12.48
C LEU A 845 13.33 -46.32 -12.08
N ALA A 846 14.14 -45.38 -12.54
CA ALA A 846 15.59 -45.37 -12.33
C ALA A 846 16.06 -44.45 -11.19
N VAL A 847 15.14 -43.73 -10.52
CA VAL A 847 15.35 -42.77 -9.41
C VAL A 847 16.15 -41.51 -9.78
N CYS A 848 17.25 -41.65 -10.52
CA CYS A 848 18.08 -40.57 -11.06
C CYS A 848 18.74 -41.03 -12.36
N VAL A 849 18.63 -40.24 -13.44
CA VAL A 849 19.13 -40.62 -14.78
C VAL A 849 19.93 -39.49 -15.42
N SER A 850 21.07 -39.81 -16.03
CA SER A 850 21.81 -38.85 -16.86
C SER A 850 21.12 -38.59 -18.20
N GLU A 851 21.23 -37.38 -18.72
CA GLU A 851 20.63 -36.98 -20.01
C GLU A 851 21.01 -37.94 -21.15
N GLU A 852 22.24 -38.44 -21.16
CA GLU A 852 22.72 -39.37 -22.20
C GLU A 852 22.09 -40.76 -22.09
N LYS A 853 21.90 -41.29 -20.87
CA LYS A 853 21.19 -42.57 -20.65
C LYS A 853 19.70 -42.45 -20.93
N LEU A 854 19.08 -41.31 -20.58
CA LEU A 854 17.68 -41.04 -20.88
C LEU A 854 17.46 -40.92 -22.40
N ARG A 855 18.36 -40.22 -23.10
CA ARG A 855 18.40 -40.13 -24.57
C ARG A 855 18.56 -41.50 -25.23
N ALA A 856 19.45 -42.34 -24.71
CA ALA A 856 19.71 -43.68 -25.24
C ALA A 856 18.53 -44.65 -25.03
N LYS A 857 17.72 -44.49 -23.97
CA LYS A 857 16.52 -45.30 -23.75
C LYS A 857 15.33 -44.89 -24.61
N ILE A 858 15.02 -43.58 -24.68
CA ILE A 858 13.82 -43.07 -25.37
C ILE A 858 14.12 -42.79 -26.87
N CYS A 859 15.36 -42.98 -27.33
CA CYS A 859 15.79 -42.81 -28.73
C CYS A 859 15.46 -41.44 -29.36
N MET A 860 15.44 -40.37 -28.55
CA MET A 860 15.10 -39.01 -28.99
C MET A 860 16.34 -38.14 -29.27
N ASP A 861 16.19 -37.09 -30.06
CA ASP A 861 17.25 -36.07 -30.23
C ASP A 861 17.40 -35.20 -28.97
N GLN A 862 18.64 -34.79 -28.68
CA GLN A 862 18.96 -33.98 -27.49
C GLN A 862 18.14 -32.67 -27.43
N LYS A 863 17.89 -32.04 -28.59
CA LYS A 863 17.09 -30.81 -28.68
C LYS A 863 15.61 -31.06 -28.33
N GLN A 864 15.06 -32.20 -28.75
CA GLN A 864 13.67 -32.59 -28.47
C GLN A 864 13.48 -32.93 -26.98
N LEU A 865 14.40 -33.73 -26.41
CA LEU A 865 14.38 -34.08 -24.98
C LEU A 865 14.43 -32.83 -24.08
N ARG A 866 15.28 -31.85 -24.43
CA ARG A 866 15.35 -30.56 -23.72
C ARG A 866 14.08 -29.72 -23.88
N GLN A 867 13.42 -29.74 -25.04
CA GLN A 867 12.15 -29.04 -25.24
C GLN A 867 11.02 -29.64 -24.39
N LEU A 868 10.88 -30.98 -24.38
CA LEU A 868 9.83 -31.66 -23.61
C LEU A 868 10.01 -31.52 -22.09
N THR A 869 11.26 -31.53 -21.61
CA THR A 869 11.58 -31.40 -20.17
C THR A 869 11.45 -29.98 -19.62
N VAL A 870 11.43 -28.92 -20.46
CA VAL A 870 11.24 -27.53 -19.98
C VAL A 870 9.92 -27.36 -19.23
N HIS A 871 8.80 -27.84 -19.77
CA HIS A 871 7.49 -27.72 -19.12
C HIS A 871 7.42 -28.53 -17.81
N LEU A 872 7.96 -29.75 -17.80
CA LEU A 872 8.04 -30.59 -16.60
C LEU A 872 8.90 -29.98 -15.48
N LYS A 873 9.93 -29.19 -15.84
CA LYS A 873 10.75 -28.41 -14.90
C LYS A 873 10.05 -27.13 -14.42
N GLN A 874 9.36 -26.41 -15.30
CA GLN A 874 8.56 -25.22 -14.94
C GLN A 874 7.46 -25.57 -13.93
N ASP A 875 6.74 -26.68 -14.16
CA ASP A 875 5.75 -27.22 -13.22
C ASP A 875 6.37 -27.94 -12.02
N LYS A 876 7.70 -27.90 -11.84
CA LYS A 876 8.44 -28.47 -10.70
C LYS A 876 8.27 -29.98 -10.48
N LEU A 877 7.81 -30.74 -11.48
CA LEU A 877 7.71 -32.21 -11.41
C LEU A 877 9.07 -32.89 -11.58
N LEU A 878 9.92 -32.37 -12.46
CA LEU A 878 11.32 -32.78 -12.62
C LEU A 878 12.26 -31.70 -12.08
N LYS A 879 13.31 -32.12 -11.36
CA LYS A 879 14.49 -31.32 -11.05
C LYS A 879 15.64 -31.77 -11.96
N GLU A 880 16.53 -30.84 -12.28
CA GLU A 880 17.80 -31.14 -12.95
C GLU A 880 18.99 -30.68 -12.10
N ARG A 881 20.11 -31.40 -12.17
CA ARG A 881 21.39 -30.99 -11.59
C ARG A 881 22.47 -31.08 -12.64
N GLN A 882 23.19 -29.97 -12.84
CA GLN A 882 24.33 -29.90 -13.75
C GLN A 882 25.62 -30.18 -12.97
N ILE A 883 26.45 -31.09 -13.47
CA ILE A 883 27.70 -31.50 -12.81
C ILE A 883 28.81 -31.55 -13.86
N THR A 884 29.94 -30.92 -13.55
CA THR A 884 31.10 -30.87 -14.43
C THR A 884 31.95 -32.14 -14.24
N VAL A 885 31.96 -33.01 -15.24
CA VAL A 885 32.72 -34.27 -15.26
C VAL A 885 33.91 -34.11 -16.21
N LYS A 886 35.09 -34.61 -15.82
CA LYS A 886 36.25 -34.67 -16.73
C LYS A 886 36.09 -35.85 -17.67
N SER A 887 36.06 -35.58 -18.98
CA SER A 887 35.93 -36.61 -20.02
C SER A 887 37.18 -37.50 -20.06
N SER A 888 37.00 -38.81 -19.86
CA SER A 888 38.08 -39.83 -19.87
C SER A 888 38.79 -39.95 -21.22
N MET A 889 38.11 -39.61 -22.32
CA MET A 889 38.65 -39.67 -23.69
C MET A 889 39.39 -38.40 -24.15
N THR A 890 39.12 -37.24 -23.54
CA THR A 890 39.62 -35.95 -24.08
C THR A 890 40.25 -35.01 -23.05
N GLY A 891 40.19 -35.33 -21.75
CA GLY A 891 40.75 -34.52 -20.67
C GLY A 891 40.04 -33.17 -20.43
N LYS A 892 38.99 -32.85 -21.20
CA LYS A 892 38.22 -31.61 -21.07
C LYS A 892 37.08 -31.77 -20.05
N ASN A 893 36.76 -30.67 -19.39
CA ASN A 893 35.58 -30.56 -18.54
C ASN A 893 34.32 -30.53 -19.43
N GLN A 894 33.39 -31.46 -19.20
CA GLN A 894 32.10 -31.56 -19.89
C GLN A 894 30.97 -31.53 -18.85
N THR A 895 29.92 -30.76 -19.09
CA THR A 895 28.77 -30.67 -18.19
C THR A 895 27.76 -31.78 -18.47
N ALA A 896 27.58 -32.69 -17.52
CA ALA A 896 26.54 -33.71 -17.53
C ALA A 896 25.31 -33.21 -16.76
N ILE A 897 24.12 -33.50 -17.27
CA ILE A 897 22.84 -33.17 -16.62
C ILE A 897 22.20 -34.46 -16.11
N TYR A 898 21.78 -34.45 -14.84
CA TYR A 898 21.02 -35.54 -14.21
C TYR A 898 19.61 -35.07 -13.87
N TYR A 899 18.61 -35.90 -14.17
CA TYR A 899 17.19 -35.64 -13.90
C TYR A 899 16.66 -36.57 -12.80
N PHE A 900 15.80 -36.04 -11.93
CA PHE A 900 15.08 -36.79 -10.89
C PHE A 900 13.69 -36.19 -10.61
N VAL A 901 12.77 -37.00 -10.09
CA VAL A 901 11.39 -36.58 -9.76
C VAL A 901 11.34 -35.85 -8.43
N ASN A 902 10.58 -34.75 -8.36
CA ASN A 902 10.38 -33.95 -7.17
C ASN A 902 9.08 -34.35 -6.43
N TYR A 903 9.16 -35.42 -5.62
CA TYR A 903 7.99 -35.96 -4.91
C TYR A 903 7.29 -34.98 -3.95
N ARG A 904 7.97 -33.93 -3.49
CA ARG A 904 7.38 -32.89 -2.63
C ARG A 904 6.38 -31.99 -3.35
N ALA A 905 6.50 -31.82 -4.67
CA ALA A 905 5.67 -30.88 -5.43
C ALA A 905 4.37 -31.50 -5.95
N ILE A 906 4.31 -32.83 -6.15
CA ILE A 906 3.26 -33.53 -6.92
C ILE A 906 1.85 -33.15 -6.46
N THR A 907 1.56 -33.25 -5.16
CA THR A 907 0.24 -32.93 -4.58
C THR A 907 -0.18 -31.48 -4.86
N ASN A 908 0.76 -30.54 -4.82
CA ASN A 908 0.48 -29.12 -5.07
C ASN A 908 0.33 -28.83 -6.57
N VAL A 909 1.12 -29.49 -7.42
CA VAL A 909 1.02 -29.41 -8.88
C VAL A 909 -0.34 -29.94 -9.34
N PHE A 910 -0.78 -31.09 -8.82
CA PHE A 910 -2.11 -31.63 -9.13
C PHE A 910 -3.22 -30.66 -8.71
N LYS A 911 -3.22 -30.19 -7.44
CA LYS A 911 -4.21 -29.23 -6.93
C LYS A 911 -4.29 -27.98 -7.83
N PHE A 912 -3.13 -27.46 -8.26
CA PHE A 912 -3.04 -26.33 -9.17
C PHE A 912 -3.60 -26.61 -10.58
N LYS A 913 -3.25 -27.75 -11.20
CA LYS A 913 -3.73 -28.11 -12.56
C LYS A 913 -5.23 -28.38 -12.59
N VAL A 914 -5.79 -29.00 -11.56
CA VAL A 914 -7.23 -29.22 -11.41
C VAL A 914 -7.97 -27.89 -11.33
N GLU A 915 -7.54 -26.99 -10.46
CA GLU A 915 -8.18 -25.67 -10.28
C GLU A 915 -8.08 -24.83 -11.56
N HIS A 916 -6.92 -24.82 -12.22
CA HIS A 916 -6.77 -24.14 -13.52
C HIS A 916 -7.66 -24.76 -14.62
N MET A 917 -7.90 -26.08 -14.61
CA MET A 917 -8.83 -26.71 -15.54
C MET A 917 -10.29 -26.37 -15.24
N ARG A 918 -10.67 -26.35 -13.96
CA ARG A 918 -11.98 -25.89 -13.51
C ARG A 918 -12.25 -24.46 -13.97
N GLN A 919 -11.32 -23.53 -13.73
CA GLN A 919 -11.42 -22.14 -14.16
C GLN A 919 -11.54 -22.00 -15.68
N ARG A 920 -10.88 -22.85 -16.49
CA ARG A 920 -11.06 -22.87 -17.95
C ARG A 920 -12.42 -23.39 -18.38
N ILE A 921 -13.02 -24.34 -17.67
CA ILE A 921 -14.38 -24.82 -17.92
C ILE A 921 -15.40 -23.73 -17.54
N GLU A 922 -15.22 -23.08 -16.40
CA GLU A 922 -16.04 -21.96 -15.94
C GLU A 922 -15.89 -20.69 -16.80
N SER A 923 -14.73 -20.48 -17.44
CA SER A 923 -14.54 -19.46 -18.48
C SER A 923 -15.33 -19.81 -19.74
N ARG A 924 -15.15 -21.02 -20.28
CA ARG A 924 -15.88 -21.46 -21.48
C ARG A 924 -17.39 -21.50 -21.29
N ALA A 925 -17.86 -21.81 -20.08
CA ALA A 925 -19.28 -21.72 -19.73
C ALA A 925 -19.83 -20.30 -19.80
N ARG A 926 -19.00 -19.27 -19.55
CA ARG A 926 -19.35 -17.86 -19.77
C ARG A 926 -19.28 -17.50 -21.26
N ASP A 927 -18.26 -17.97 -21.98
CA ASP A 927 -18.11 -17.71 -23.42
C ASP A 927 -19.29 -18.24 -24.27
N VAL A 928 -19.89 -19.37 -23.87
CA VAL A 928 -21.08 -19.97 -24.54
C VAL A 928 -22.35 -19.09 -24.43
N VAL A 929 -22.38 -18.10 -23.53
CA VAL A 929 -23.49 -17.13 -23.44
C VAL A 929 -23.46 -16.13 -24.62
N HIS A 930 -22.35 -16.04 -25.35
CA HIS A 930 -22.15 -15.11 -26.48
C HIS A 930 -22.45 -15.72 -27.87
N VAL A 931 -23.26 -16.78 -27.96
CA VAL A 931 -23.69 -17.32 -29.27
C VAL A 931 -24.71 -16.38 -29.92
N SER A 932 -24.45 -15.96 -31.15
CA SER A 932 -25.31 -15.04 -31.90
C SER A 932 -26.65 -15.69 -32.29
N ALA A 933 -27.70 -15.44 -31.51
CA ALA A 933 -29.03 -16.04 -31.68
C ALA A 933 -29.87 -15.40 -32.80
N TYR A 934 -29.48 -14.22 -33.32
CA TYR A 934 -30.30 -13.43 -34.25
C TYR A 934 -29.52 -13.15 -35.55
N LYS A 935 -30.18 -13.19 -36.71
CA LYS A 935 -29.55 -12.91 -38.01
C LYS A 935 -30.45 -12.14 -38.96
N CYS A 936 -29.92 -11.06 -39.54
CA CYS A 936 -30.62 -10.24 -40.51
C CYS A 936 -30.77 -10.94 -41.86
N ILE A 937 -31.98 -10.95 -42.41
CA ILE A 937 -32.29 -11.54 -43.72
C ILE A 937 -31.67 -10.71 -44.86
N GLY A 938 -31.67 -9.38 -44.74
CA GLY A 938 -31.25 -8.47 -45.82
C GLY A 938 -29.74 -8.35 -46.01
N CYS A 939 -28.96 -8.22 -44.93
CA CYS A 939 -27.50 -8.04 -44.99
C CYS A 939 -26.68 -9.19 -44.39
N GLY A 940 -27.32 -10.24 -43.86
CA GLY A 940 -26.66 -11.41 -43.29
C GLY A 940 -25.93 -11.17 -41.96
N ALA A 941 -25.96 -9.95 -41.40
CA ALA A 941 -25.36 -9.63 -40.11
C ALA A 941 -25.98 -10.46 -38.98
N ALA A 942 -25.15 -11.00 -38.10
CA ALA A 942 -25.56 -11.74 -36.92
C ALA A 942 -25.43 -10.87 -35.67
N TYR A 943 -26.36 -11.03 -34.73
CA TYR A 943 -26.48 -10.28 -33.49
C TYR A 943 -26.64 -11.26 -32.32
N ASP A 944 -26.07 -10.90 -31.18
CA ASP A 944 -26.19 -11.67 -29.94
C ASP A 944 -27.42 -11.25 -29.11
N THR A 945 -27.69 -11.99 -28.03
CA THR A 945 -28.82 -11.75 -27.11
C THR A 945 -28.70 -10.43 -26.33
N ILE A 946 -27.54 -9.79 -26.31
CA ILE A 946 -27.30 -8.51 -25.63
C ILE A 946 -27.56 -7.34 -26.61
N GLU A 947 -27.33 -7.52 -27.90
CA GLU A 947 -27.65 -6.51 -28.93
C GLU A 947 -29.12 -6.46 -29.35
N VAL A 948 -30.01 -7.28 -28.75
CA VAL A 948 -31.47 -7.28 -29.02
C VAL A 948 -32.09 -5.88 -28.88
N ASP A 949 -31.73 -5.14 -27.83
CA ASP A 949 -32.18 -3.74 -27.60
C ASP A 949 -31.83 -2.77 -28.74
N ARG A 950 -30.81 -3.11 -29.56
CA ARG A 950 -30.34 -2.29 -30.70
C ARG A 950 -30.99 -2.66 -32.03
N ILE A 951 -31.58 -3.85 -32.10
CA ILE A 951 -32.35 -4.33 -33.26
C ILE A 951 -33.85 -4.32 -32.99
N MET A 952 -34.31 -3.96 -31.80
CA MET A 952 -35.74 -3.84 -31.49
C MET A 952 -36.24 -2.43 -31.83
N ASP A 953 -37.22 -2.34 -32.74
CA ASP A 953 -37.92 -1.10 -33.03
C ASP A 953 -39.05 -0.92 -32.01
N TYR A 954 -38.80 -0.13 -30.96
CA TYR A 954 -39.76 0.16 -29.89
C TYR A 954 -41.07 0.80 -30.37
N SER A 955 -41.14 1.30 -31.60
CA SER A 955 -42.38 1.86 -32.17
C SER A 955 -43.28 0.81 -32.83
N THR A 956 -42.73 -0.34 -33.28
CA THR A 956 -43.51 -1.42 -33.92
C THR A 956 -43.39 -2.78 -33.24
N GLY A 957 -42.49 -2.95 -32.27
CA GLY A 957 -42.23 -4.23 -31.58
C GLY A 957 -41.47 -5.27 -32.43
N GLU A 958 -41.00 -4.88 -33.61
CA GLU A 958 -40.34 -5.79 -34.56
C GLU A 958 -38.81 -5.74 -34.45
N LEU A 959 -38.15 -6.87 -34.72
CA LEU A 959 -36.70 -6.95 -34.79
C LEU A 959 -36.21 -6.51 -36.18
N LYS A 960 -35.73 -5.27 -36.30
CA LYS A 960 -35.17 -4.65 -37.51
C LYS A 960 -33.67 -4.43 -37.37
N CYS A 961 -32.93 -4.84 -38.40
CA CYS A 961 -31.49 -4.69 -38.46
C CYS A 961 -31.08 -3.22 -38.54
N TRP A 962 -30.42 -2.69 -37.52
CA TRP A 962 -29.98 -1.29 -37.48
C TRP A 962 -29.16 -0.84 -38.71
N ARG A 963 -28.47 -1.76 -39.38
CA ARG A 963 -27.65 -1.48 -40.57
C ARG A 963 -28.42 -1.34 -41.89
N CYS A 964 -29.47 -2.12 -42.10
CA CYS A 964 -30.19 -2.17 -43.39
C CYS A 964 -31.71 -2.11 -43.28
N GLN A 965 -32.24 -1.92 -42.06
CA GLN A 965 -33.66 -1.79 -41.71
C GLN A 965 -34.56 -2.97 -42.15
N SER A 966 -33.95 -4.08 -42.58
CA SER A 966 -34.63 -5.33 -42.88
C SER A 966 -34.84 -6.17 -41.62
N SER A 967 -35.84 -7.05 -41.61
CA SER A 967 -36.14 -7.92 -40.47
C SER A 967 -34.98 -8.85 -40.10
N VAL A 968 -34.99 -9.26 -38.82
CA VAL A 968 -34.01 -10.14 -38.19
C VAL A 968 -34.74 -11.37 -37.65
N GLU A 969 -34.29 -12.55 -38.06
CA GLU A 969 -34.84 -13.84 -37.64
C GLU A 969 -33.98 -14.48 -36.54
N ILE A 970 -34.61 -15.30 -35.70
CA ILE A 970 -33.91 -16.08 -34.67
C ILE A 970 -33.35 -17.34 -35.32
N GLN A 971 -32.04 -17.56 -35.22
CA GLN A 971 -31.45 -18.85 -35.57
C GLN A 971 -31.79 -19.87 -34.49
N ASN A 972 -32.53 -20.93 -34.87
CA ASN A 972 -32.79 -22.08 -34.01
C ASN A 972 -31.48 -22.86 -33.76
N VAL A 973 -30.72 -22.44 -32.75
CA VAL A 973 -29.58 -23.20 -32.22
C VAL A 973 -30.13 -24.37 -31.40
N SER A 974 -30.41 -25.49 -32.08
CA SER A 974 -30.77 -26.72 -31.41
C SER A 974 -29.58 -27.26 -30.59
N SER A 975 -29.83 -27.49 -29.30
CA SER A 975 -28.94 -28.20 -28.36
C SER A 975 -27.56 -27.56 -28.08
N THR A 976 -27.51 -26.35 -27.53
CA THR A 976 -26.37 -25.96 -26.66
C THR A 976 -26.45 -26.71 -25.32
N THR A 977 -25.33 -27.32 -24.94
CA THR A 977 -25.23 -28.28 -23.83
C THR A 977 -25.25 -27.63 -22.45
N ASN A 978 -25.86 -28.33 -21.48
CA ASN A 978 -25.88 -27.95 -20.06
C ASN A 978 -24.46 -27.70 -19.51
N SER A 979 -24.08 -26.44 -19.33
CA SER A 979 -22.79 -26.03 -18.73
C SER A 979 -22.59 -26.56 -17.31
N GLN A 980 -23.68 -26.66 -16.53
CA GLN A 980 -23.69 -27.31 -15.21
C GLN A 980 -23.35 -28.81 -15.28
N GLY A 981 -23.72 -29.49 -16.38
CA GLY A 981 -23.41 -30.90 -16.60
C GLY A 981 -21.93 -31.15 -16.86
N THR A 982 -21.22 -30.21 -17.50
CA THR A 982 -19.80 -30.35 -17.82
C THR A 982 -18.91 -30.31 -16.56
N ILE A 983 -19.23 -29.45 -15.59
CA ILE A 983 -18.52 -29.38 -14.31
C ILE A 983 -18.80 -30.64 -13.47
N ALA A 984 -20.04 -31.12 -13.45
CA ALA A 984 -20.39 -32.38 -12.80
C ALA A 984 -19.62 -33.58 -13.40
N HIS A 985 -19.54 -33.66 -14.73
CA HIS A 985 -18.79 -34.70 -15.43
C HIS A 985 -17.28 -34.64 -15.13
N PHE A 986 -16.68 -33.44 -15.13
CA PHE A 986 -15.27 -33.23 -14.76
C PHE A 986 -14.96 -33.70 -13.33
N ASN A 987 -15.83 -33.38 -12.37
CA ASN A 987 -15.68 -33.82 -10.97
C ASN A 987 -15.82 -35.34 -10.82
N VAL A 988 -16.68 -35.98 -11.61
CA VAL A 988 -16.81 -37.46 -11.65
C VAL A 988 -15.55 -38.10 -12.24
N GLN A 989 -14.98 -37.53 -13.31
CA GLN A 989 -13.76 -38.07 -13.95
C GLN A 989 -12.51 -37.98 -13.07
N LEU A 990 -12.36 -36.92 -12.27
CA LEU A 990 -11.20 -36.75 -11.38
C LEU A 990 -11.33 -37.46 -10.03
N ARG A 991 -12.50 -38.04 -9.73
CA ARG A 991 -12.79 -38.70 -8.44
C ARG A 991 -11.74 -39.73 -7.98
N PRO A 992 -11.24 -40.66 -8.83
CA PRO A 992 -10.26 -41.66 -8.40
C PRO A 992 -8.93 -41.03 -7.96
N LEU A 993 -8.55 -39.91 -8.58
CA LEU A 993 -7.35 -39.14 -8.22
C LEU A 993 -7.52 -38.36 -6.91
N PHE A 994 -8.71 -37.81 -6.63
CA PHE A 994 -9.00 -37.19 -5.34
C PHE A 994 -9.01 -38.22 -4.20
N GLU A 995 -9.56 -39.41 -4.42
CA GLU A 995 -9.61 -40.49 -3.43
C GLU A 995 -8.18 -41.00 -3.13
N MET A 996 -7.30 -41.16 -4.13
CA MET A 996 -5.86 -41.45 -3.89
C MET A 996 -5.13 -40.33 -3.12
N LEU A 997 -5.45 -39.07 -3.35
CA LEU A 997 -4.81 -37.95 -2.63
C LEU A 997 -5.28 -37.83 -1.18
N GLN A 998 -6.50 -38.26 -0.85
CA GLN A 998 -6.96 -38.37 0.54
C GLN A 998 -6.19 -39.46 1.31
N VAL A 999 -5.84 -40.58 0.66
CA VAL A 999 -5.00 -41.63 1.28
C VAL A 999 -3.57 -41.13 1.56
N LEU A 1000 -3.08 -40.17 0.78
CA LEU A 1000 -1.76 -39.53 0.96
C LEU A 1000 -1.79 -38.36 1.96
N GLU A 1001 -2.96 -37.97 2.47
CA GLU A 1001 -3.12 -36.84 3.39
C GLU A 1001 -2.69 -37.24 4.82
N GLY A 1002 -1.48 -36.84 5.20
CA GLY A 1002 -0.84 -37.17 6.49
C GLY A 1002 0.45 -37.98 6.40
N VAL A 1003 0.85 -38.43 5.20
CA VAL A 1003 2.11 -39.16 4.98
C VAL A 1003 3.28 -38.18 4.81
N GLN A 1004 4.33 -38.33 5.62
CA GLN A 1004 5.58 -37.56 5.46
C GLN A 1004 6.71 -38.45 4.92
N LEU A 1005 7.39 -37.99 3.88
CA LEU A 1005 8.54 -38.67 3.29
C LEU A 1005 9.83 -38.30 4.05
N ALA A 1006 10.72 -39.27 4.24
CA ALA A 1006 12.02 -39.02 4.85
C ALA A 1006 12.88 -38.03 4.01
N PRO A 1007 13.70 -37.15 4.62
CA PRO A 1007 14.41 -36.08 3.90
C PRO A 1007 15.30 -36.53 2.73
N HIS A 1008 15.89 -37.72 2.82
CA HIS A 1008 16.77 -38.29 1.80
C HIS A 1008 16.04 -38.77 0.52
N LEU A 1009 14.69 -38.82 0.54
CA LEU A 1009 13.87 -39.14 -0.64
C LEU A 1009 13.57 -37.92 -1.52
N TYR A 1010 13.83 -36.70 -1.03
CA TYR A 1010 13.58 -35.47 -1.79
C TYR A 1010 14.71 -35.12 -2.76
N GLU A 1011 15.95 -35.55 -2.47
CA GLU A 1011 17.14 -35.32 -3.30
C GLU A 1011 18.06 -36.56 -3.25
N PRO A 1012 18.19 -37.32 -4.35
CA PRO A 1012 19.04 -38.50 -4.37
C PRO A 1012 20.53 -38.13 -4.32
N ASP A 1013 21.35 -39.02 -3.75
CA ASP A 1013 22.80 -38.87 -3.66
C ASP A 1013 23.47 -39.15 -5.02
N ILE A 1014 23.47 -38.12 -5.88
CA ILE A 1014 23.95 -38.17 -7.27
C ILE A 1014 25.43 -38.60 -7.37
N ASN A 1015 26.24 -38.43 -6.32
CA ASN A 1015 27.63 -38.88 -6.33
C ASN A 1015 27.77 -40.41 -6.45
N LYS A 1016 26.83 -41.18 -5.88
CA LYS A 1016 26.77 -42.65 -6.03
C LYS A 1016 26.47 -43.05 -7.46
N PHE A 1017 25.50 -42.37 -8.10
CA PHE A 1017 25.14 -42.63 -9.49
C PHE A 1017 26.28 -42.26 -10.47
N ILE A 1018 27.04 -41.19 -10.18
CA ILE A 1018 28.26 -40.85 -10.95
C ILE A 1018 29.34 -41.93 -10.83
N ALA A 1019 29.51 -42.55 -9.64
CA ALA A 1019 30.45 -43.64 -9.46
C ALA A 1019 30.05 -44.88 -10.29
N MET A 1020 28.77 -45.28 -10.22
CA MET A 1020 28.22 -46.38 -11.02
C MET A 1020 28.29 -46.11 -12.53
N ASP A 1021 28.08 -44.86 -12.96
CA ASP A 1021 28.21 -44.44 -14.37
C ASP A 1021 29.65 -44.57 -14.88
N LYS A 1022 30.65 -44.25 -14.05
CA LYS A 1022 32.08 -44.44 -14.38
C LYS A 1022 32.47 -45.91 -14.44
N GLU A 1023 32.06 -46.70 -13.45
CA GLU A 1023 32.37 -48.13 -13.36
C GLU A 1023 31.78 -48.89 -14.57
N ALA A 1024 30.54 -48.57 -14.96
CA ALA A 1024 29.93 -49.11 -16.18
C ALA A 1024 30.64 -48.66 -17.48
N ALA A 1025 31.14 -47.42 -17.54
CA ALA A 1025 31.90 -46.93 -18.70
C ALA A 1025 33.29 -47.57 -18.81
N GLU A 1026 33.94 -47.88 -17.68
CA GLU A 1026 35.23 -48.61 -17.64
C GLU A 1026 35.06 -50.07 -18.08
N VAL A 1027 33.97 -50.74 -17.66
CA VAL A 1027 33.62 -52.09 -18.14
C VAL A 1027 33.32 -52.10 -19.65
N ALA A 1028 32.50 -51.16 -20.14
CA ALA A 1028 32.21 -51.06 -21.58
C ALA A 1028 33.47 -50.78 -22.41
N ALA A 1029 34.37 -49.92 -21.93
CA ALA A 1029 35.66 -49.67 -22.59
C ALA A 1029 36.56 -50.91 -22.62
N ALA A 1030 36.53 -51.75 -21.58
CA ALA A 1030 37.27 -53.02 -21.55
C ALA A 1030 36.70 -54.05 -22.54
N GLU A 1031 35.38 -54.18 -22.64
CA GLU A 1031 34.73 -55.02 -23.67
C GLU A 1031 35.04 -54.55 -25.09
N GLU A 1032 35.06 -53.24 -25.33
CA GLU A 1032 35.32 -52.66 -26.65
C GLU A 1032 36.80 -52.77 -27.06
N LEU A 1033 37.74 -52.65 -26.10
CA LEU A 1033 39.14 -53.03 -26.29
C LEU A 1033 39.28 -54.52 -26.66
N THR A 1034 38.50 -55.39 -26.02
CA THR A 1034 38.50 -56.84 -26.30
C THR A 1034 37.96 -57.15 -27.71
N LYS A 1035 36.89 -56.46 -28.15
CA LYS A 1035 36.38 -56.54 -29.54
C LYS A 1035 37.39 -56.01 -30.56
N GLN A 1036 38.03 -54.87 -30.30
CA GLN A 1036 39.06 -54.31 -31.19
C GLN A 1036 40.32 -55.20 -31.28
N GLN A 1037 40.63 -56.00 -30.25
CA GLN A 1037 41.67 -57.02 -30.32
C GLN A 1037 41.26 -58.23 -31.19
N GLN A 1038 39.98 -58.64 -31.16
CA GLN A 1038 39.46 -59.71 -32.04
C GLN A 1038 39.31 -59.26 -33.50
N GLU A 1039 38.95 -58.00 -33.78
CA GLU A 1039 38.87 -57.48 -35.15
C GLU A 1039 40.25 -57.28 -35.79
N LYS A 1040 41.30 -57.01 -35.00
CA LYS A 1040 42.68 -56.88 -35.50
C LYS A 1040 43.26 -58.17 -36.11
N GLU A 1041 42.68 -59.33 -35.84
CA GLU A 1041 43.07 -60.60 -36.47
C GLU A 1041 42.35 -60.87 -37.80
N ARG A 1042 41.40 -60.02 -38.24
CA ARG A 1042 40.58 -60.26 -39.44
C ARG A 1042 40.57 -59.11 -40.44
N ARG A 1043 41.55 -59.18 -41.37
CA ARG A 1043 41.58 -58.70 -42.79
C ARG A 1043 42.54 -57.53 -43.13
N PRO A 1044 43.00 -57.45 -44.41
CA PRO A 1044 44.28 -56.81 -44.73
C PRO A 1044 44.20 -55.38 -45.30
N ARG A 1045 45.37 -54.73 -45.28
CA ARG A 1045 45.72 -53.37 -45.71
C ARG A 1045 45.61 -53.11 -47.22
N VAL A 1046 44.94 -52.01 -47.61
CA VAL A 1046 45.23 -51.18 -48.80
C VAL A 1046 44.98 -49.71 -48.47
N GLU A 1047 45.77 -48.79 -49.03
CA GLU A 1047 45.77 -47.34 -48.80
C GLU A 1047 45.04 -46.58 -49.94
N LEU A 1048 44.48 -45.38 -49.68
CA LEU A 1048 44.79 -44.12 -50.41
C LEU A 1048 43.84 -42.93 -50.06
N GLY A 1049 44.45 -41.79 -49.70
CA GLY A 1049 44.28 -40.47 -50.36
C GLY A 1049 42.95 -39.68 -50.33
N GLY A 1050 42.99 -38.44 -49.82
CA GLY A 1050 42.04 -37.38 -50.19
C GLY A 1050 41.94 -36.20 -49.20
N LYS A 1051 42.41 -35.00 -49.59
CA LYS A 1051 42.20 -33.72 -48.86
C LYS A 1051 41.22 -32.82 -49.63
N ALA A 1052 40.39 -32.05 -48.93
CA ALA A 1052 39.76 -30.83 -49.46
C ALA A 1052 39.50 -29.79 -48.33
N PHE A 1053 39.25 -28.54 -48.70
CA PHE A 1053 39.39 -27.32 -47.89
C PHE A 1053 38.09 -26.47 -47.88
N GLY A 1054 37.96 -25.56 -46.92
CA GLY A 1054 37.05 -24.40 -46.96
C GLY A 1054 35.76 -24.53 -46.12
N GLN A 1055 35.18 -23.46 -45.56
CA GLN A 1055 35.61 -22.04 -45.57
C GLN A 1055 35.06 -21.29 -44.33
N ASP A 1056 35.32 -19.97 -44.23
CA ASP A 1056 35.44 -19.20 -42.97
C ASP A 1056 34.28 -18.19 -42.70
N THR A 1057 34.27 -17.56 -41.50
CA THR A 1057 33.48 -16.42 -40.91
C THR A 1057 32.89 -16.77 -39.52
N GLY A 1058 32.98 -16.01 -38.40
CA GLY A 1058 33.61 -14.72 -38.01
C GLY A 1058 32.57 -13.76 -37.34
N LEU A 1059 32.72 -13.07 -36.19
CA LEU A 1059 33.74 -12.83 -35.11
C LEU A 1059 33.01 -12.82 -33.71
N LYS A 1060 33.60 -13.12 -32.53
CA LYS A 1060 34.44 -12.33 -31.55
C LYS A 1060 33.89 -10.94 -31.16
N TYR A 1061 33.82 -10.49 -29.89
CA TYR A 1061 34.79 -10.44 -28.75
C TYR A 1061 34.06 -10.52 -27.35
N ARG A 1062 34.56 -11.19 -26.28
CA ARG A 1062 35.47 -10.78 -25.13
C ARG A 1062 34.87 -9.73 -24.15
N ASN A 1063 35.05 -9.75 -22.81
CA ASN A 1063 36.11 -10.27 -21.89
C ASN A 1063 35.61 -10.53 -20.44
N ALA A 1064 36.36 -11.35 -19.66
CA ALA A 1064 36.65 -11.27 -18.19
C ALA A 1064 35.50 -11.39 -17.15
N ASP A 1065 35.71 -11.77 -15.89
CA ASP A 1065 36.77 -12.54 -15.18
C ASP A 1065 36.16 -12.97 -13.82
N THR A 1066 36.42 -14.18 -13.30
CA THR A 1066 36.44 -14.37 -11.83
C THR A 1066 37.17 -15.63 -11.37
N ILE A 1067 38.14 -15.35 -10.49
CA ILE A 1067 39.07 -16.21 -9.76
C ILE A 1067 38.36 -17.21 -8.82
N THR A 1068 38.94 -18.40 -8.67
CA THR A 1068 38.63 -19.37 -7.61
C THR A 1068 39.33 -19.01 -6.30
N VAL A 1069 38.66 -19.16 -5.16
CA VAL A 1069 39.32 -19.33 -3.85
C VAL A 1069 38.98 -20.73 -3.32
N ASP A 1070 40.04 -21.49 -3.04
CA ASP A 1070 39.98 -22.80 -2.38
C ASP A 1070 40.23 -22.61 -0.87
N MET A 1071 39.57 -23.39 -0.03
CA MET A 1071 39.84 -23.49 1.41
C MET A 1071 39.89 -24.94 1.85
N ASN A 1072 41.08 -25.53 1.69
CA ASN A 1072 41.45 -26.82 2.26
C ASN A 1072 42.29 -26.64 3.54
N ALA A 1073 41.92 -27.36 4.62
CA ALA A 1073 42.76 -27.90 5.72
C ALA A 1073 41.89 -28.10 6.97
N GLY A 1074 41.93 -29.22 7.72
CA GLY A 1074 42.57 -30.53 7.51
C GLY A 1074 41.74 -31.59 8.25
N GLU A 1075 41.60 -32.79 7.70
CA GLU A 1075 42.44 -33.97 8.02
C GLU A 1075 42.35 -34.47 9.48
N THR A 1076 41.72 -35.64 9.64
CA THR A 1076 42.36 -36.79 10.32
C THR A 1076 41.94 -38.08 9.63
N HIS A 1077 42.93 -38.84 9.13
CA HIS A 1077 42.76 -40.22 8.70
C HIS A 1077 43.06 -41.17 9.87
N GLU A 1078 42.37 -42.31 9.94
CA GLU A 1078 43.03 -43.56 10.33
C GLU A 1078 42.35 -44.79 9.69
N VAL A 1079 43.02 -45.94 9.71
CA VAL A 1079 42.98 -46.92 8.61
C VAL A 1079 42.56 -48.33 9.05
N ALA A 1080 41.61 -48.89 8.30
CA ALA A 1080 41.33 -50.31 7.98
C ALA A 1080 41.47 -51.43 9.05
N ALA A 1081 40.43 -52.29 9.13
CA ALA A 1081 40.43 -53.66 8.59
C ALA A 1081 39.67 -54.68 9.47
N GLY A 1082 39.02 -55.68 8.84
CA GLY A 1082 39.10 -57.05 9.39
C GLY A 1082 37.84 -57.91 9.56
N LYS A 1083 37.31 -58.42 8.43
CA LYS A 1083 36.90 -59.83 8.24
C LYS A 1083 35.68 -60.47 8.97
N ALA A 1084 34.77 -60.91 8.09
CA ALA A 1084 34.39 -62.32 7.87
C ALA A 1084 33.13 -62.92 8.52
N VAL A 1085 32.51 -63.80 7.72
CA VAL A 1085 31.15 -64.37 7.81
C VAL A 1085 31.25 -65.88 8.09
N PRO A 1086 30.26 -66.50 8.77
CA PRO A 1086 30.10 -67.95 8.75
C PRO A 1086 28.71 -68.42 8.26
N ILE A 1087 28.71 -68.96 7.03
CA ILE A 1087 28.17 -70.28 6.66
C ILE A 1087 27.02 -70.83 7.54
N TRP A 1088 25.80 -70.39 7.27
CA TRP A 1088 24.56 -71.17 7.30
C TRP A 1088 23.50 -70.44 6.44
N LEU A 1089 22.49 -71.15 5.94
CA LEU A 1089 21.55 -70.69 4.90
C LEU A 1089 22.15 -70.44 3.49
N GLN A 1090 23.00 -71.37 3.05
CA GLN A 1090 22.89 -71.83 1.67
C GLN A 1090 21.56 -72.61 1.52
N ALA A 1091 20.68 -72.19 0.59
CA ALA A 1091 19.86 -73.05 -0.26
C ALA A 1091 19.11 -72.15 -1.25
N ASN A 1092 19.39 -72.17 -2.56
CA ASN A 1092 19.20 -73.18 -3.62
C ASN A 1092 17.88 -72.93 -4.41
N PRO A 1093 17.87 -73.09 -5.75
CA PRO A 1093 16.90 -72.38 -6.59
C PRO A 1093 15.91 -73.30 -7.30
N GLU A 1094 14.63 -73.21 -6.94
CA GLU A 1094 13.51 -73.72 -7.73
C GLU A 1094 12.37 -72.69 -7.77
N GLU A 1095 12.59 -71.57 -8.47
CA GLU A 1095 11.49 -70.69 -8.95
C GLU A 1095 11.88 -69.71 -10.08
N HIS A 1096 13.14 -69.69 -10.53
CA HIS A 1096 13.56 -68.92 -11.72
C HIS A 1096 13.34 -69.66 -13.07
N ALA A 1097 12.55 -70.72 -13.09
CA ALA A 1097 12.27 -71.51 -14.30
C ALA A 1097 11.08 -71.01 -15.15
N ALA A 1098 10.29 -70.05 -14.66
CA ALA A 1098 9.04 -69.62 -15.31
C ALA A 1098 9.12 -68.26 -16.05
N ALA A 1099 10.14 -67.44 -15.80
CA ALA A 1099 10.29 -66.12 -16.43
C ALA A 1099 11.33 -66.08 -17.57
N ALA A 1100 12.22 -67.07 -17.65
CA ALA A 1100 13.23 -67.16 -18.70
C ALA A 1100 12.68 -67.71 -20.04
N ALA A 1101 11.54 -68.41 -20.02
CA ALA A 1101 10.97 -69.08 -21.19
C ALA A 1101 10.13 -68.17 -22.11
N ALA A 1102 10.01 -66.87 -21.82
CA ALA A 1102 9.24 -65.91 -22.62
C ALA A 1102 10.12 -64.90 -23.40
N VAL A 1103 11.44 -65.03 -23.30
CA VAL A 1103 12.40 -64.10 -23.94
C VAL A 1103 13.02 -64.71 -25.21
N ASP A 1104 13.30 -66.01 -25.22
CA ASP A 1104 13.88 -66.69 -26.39
C ASP A 1104 12.94 -66.69 -27.62
N ASP A 1105 11.61 -66.78 -27.41
CA ASP A 1105 10.61 -66.70 -28.48
C ASP A 1105 10.53 -65.31 -29.17
N LEU A 1106 11.13 -64.27 -28.57
CA LEU A 1106 11.13 -62.90 -29.10
C LEU A 1106 12.40 -62.57 -29.91
N GLU A 1107 13.53 -63.23 -29.65
CA GLU A 1107 14.74 -63.04 -30.49
C GLU A 1107 14.59 -63.65 -31.89
N GLU A 1108 13.89 -64.79 -32.03
CA GLU A 1108 13.69 -65.43 -33.35
C GLU A 1108 12.74 -64.64 -34.28
N ALA A 1109 11.91 -63.76 -33.73
CA ALA A 1109 11.04 -62.87 -34.49
C ALA A 1109 11.81 -61.66 -35.09
N ALA A 1110 12.80 -61.13 -34.37
CA ALA A 1110 13.59 -59.98 -34.82
C ALA A 1110 14.50 -60.31 -36.02
N ALA A 1111 15.00 -61.55 -36.10
CA ALA A 1111 15.91 -62.01 -37.15
C ALA A 1111 15.31 -62.11 -38.57
N LYS A 1112 14.00 -61.86 -38.75
CA LYS A 1112 13.30 -61.95 -40.06
C LYS A 1112 12.93 -60.60 -40.69
N ALA A 1113 13.35 -59.47 -40.10
CA ALA A 1113 12.95 -58.12 -40.52
C ALA A 1113 14.05 -57.29 -41.24
N GLU A 1114 14.98 -57.93 -41.96
CA GLU A 1114 15.93 -57.20 -42.83
C GLU A 1114 15.22 -56.63 -44.08
N GLY A 1115 14.95 -55.32 -44.07
CA GLY A 1115 14.70 -54.53 -45.28
C GLY A 1115 13.41 -53.71 -45.33
N LYS A 1116 13.38 -52.55 -44.64
CA LYS A 1116 12.53 -51.38 -44.95
C LYS A 1116 13.04 -50.10 -44.27
N SER A 1117 12.50 -48.94 -44.65
CA SER A 1117 13.16 -47.63 -44.47
C SER A 1117 12.98 -46.98 -43.09
N ILE A 1118 13.89 -46.04 -42.78
CA ILE A 1118 14.17 -45.50 -41.43
C ILE A 1118 13.06 -44.61 -40.82
N ASN A 1119 12.07 -44.14 -41.58
CA ASN A 1119 11.04 -43.22 -41.05
C ASN A 1119 9.90 -43.87 -40.25
N ASP A 1120 9.72 -45.20 -40.31
CA ASP A 1120 8.61 -45.88 -39.60
C ASP A 1120 9.01 -46.44 -38.21
N ILE A 1121 10.27 -46.27 -37.79
CA ILE A 1121 10.80 -46.88 -36.55
C ILE A 1121 10.35 -46.09 -35.30
N GLY A 1122 10.31 -44.75 -35.39
CA GLY A 1122 10.01 -43.88 -34.23
C GLY A 1122 8.58 -43.96 -33.72
N SER A 1123 7.61 -44.29 -34.57
CA SER A 1123 6.20 -44.47 -34.18
C SER A 1123 5.92 -45.84 -33.55
N SER A 1124 6.68 -46.87 -33.95
CA SER A 1124 6.54 -48.24 -33.43
C SER A 1124 7.01 -48.36 -31.97
N LEU A 1125 8.18 -47.79 -31.65
CA LEU A 1125 8.75 -47.87 -30.30
C LEU A 1125 7.85 -47.17 -29.26
N ALA A 1126 7.32 -46.00 -29.62
CA ALA A 1126 6.42 -45.22 -28.77
C ALA A 1126 5.14 -45.99 -28.39
N LEU A 1127 4.55 -46.76 -29.31
CA LEU A 1127 3.35 -47.56 -29.03
C LEU A 1127 3.61 -48.68 -28.01
N HIS A 1128 4.78 -49.31 -28.03
CA HIS A 1128 5.13 -50.36 -27.08
C HIS A 1128 5.41 -49.80 -25.67
N GLU A 1129 6.10 -48.66 -25.58
CA GLU A 1129 6.35 -47.97 -24.31
C GLU A 1129 5.05 -47.37 -23.71
N LEU A 1130 4.13 -46.89 -24.56
CA LEU A 1130 2.80 -46.48 -24.13
C LEU A 1130 1.99 -47.65 -23.56
N ALA A 1131 2.03 -48.83 -24.18
CA ALA A 1131 1.36 -50.01 -23.64
C ALA A 1131 1.93 -50.44 -22.28
N ALA A 1132 3.25 -50.35 -22.09
CA ALA A 1132 3.89 -50.60 -20.80
C ALA A 1132 3.47 -49.57 -19.72
N PHE A 1133 3.35 -48.30 -20.10
CA PHE A 1133 2.85 -47.23 -19.23
C PHE A 1133 1.35 -47.39 -18.90
N GLU A 1134 0.52 -47.81 -19.87
CA GLU A 1134 -0.91 -48.06 -19.65
C GLU A 1134 -1.16 -49.25 -18.72
N ASN A 1135 -0.40 -50.33 -18.87
CA ASN A 1135 -0.45 -51.49 -17.96
C ASN A 1135 -0.01 -51.13 -16.53
N ALA A 1136 0.94 -50.20 -16.36
CA ALA A 1136 1.36 -49.71 -15.05
C ALA A 1136 0.31 -48.81 -14.34
N VAL A 1137 -0.79 -48.47 -15.01
CA VAL A 1137 -1.85 -47.57 -14.52
C VAL A 1137 -3.18 -48.30 -14.24
N ALA A 1138 -3.31 -49.59 -14.58
CA ALA A 1138 -4.52 -50.39 -14.38
C ALA A 1138 -4.62 -51.04 -12.98
N GLU A 1139 -5.84 -51.16 -12.44
CA GLU A 1139 -6.11 -51.89 -11.19
C GLU A 1139 -6.34 -53.39 -11.41
N PRO A 1140 -6.03 -54.26 -10.41
CA PRO A 1140 -6.45 -55.65 -10.41
C PRO A 1140 -7.94 -55.83 -10.06
N ASP A 1141 -8.62 -56.66 -10.83
CA ASP A 1141 -10.08 -56.82 -10.89
C ASP A 1141 -10.70 -57.41 -9.58
N VAL A 1142 -11.64 -56.69 -8.93
CA VAL A 1142 -12.43 -57.18 -7.79
C VAL A 1142 -13.94 -57.00 -8.02
N LYS A 1143 -14.62 -58.14 -8.20
CA LYS A 1143 -16.02 -58.25 -8.65
C LYS A 1143 -17.06 -57.64 -7.71
N ARG A 1144 -18.04 -56.92 -8.28
CA ARG A 1144 -19.42 -56.78 -7.76
C ARG A 1144 -20.45 -56.98 -8.89
N PRO A 1145 -21.70 -57.39 -8.57
CA PRO A 1145 -22.54 -58.13 -9.52
C PRO A 1145 -23.33 -57.25 -10.51
N ARG A 1146 -23.63 -57.88 -11.65
CA ARG A 1146 -24.34 -57.36 -12.82
C ARG A 1146 -25.86 -57.37 -12.62
N VAL A 1147 -26.54 -56.32 -13.10
CA VAL A 1147 -27.96 -56.37 -13.49
C VAL A 1147 -28.05 -55.81 -14.91
N GLU A 1148 -28.63 -56.58 -15.82
CA GLU A 1148 -28.91 -56.17 -17.20
C GLU A 1148 -30.40 -55.90 -17.41
N ILE A 1149 -30.71 -55.22 -18.53
CA ILE A 1149 -31.91 -55.27 -19.40
C ILE A 1149 -32.13 -53.85 -19.97
N ALA A 1150 -32.45 -53.60 -21.24
CA ALA A 1150 -32.17 -54.34 -22.49
C ALA A 1150 -32.32 -53.37 -23.69
N THR A 1151 -31.64 -53.69 -24.77
CA THR A 1151 -31.57 -53.07 -26.11
C THR A 1151 -32.91 -52.72 -26.79
N ASN A 1152 -32.90 -51.65 -27.62
CA ASN A 1152 -33.34 -51.55 -29.04
C ASN A 1152 -33.42 -50.05 -29.45
N GLY A 1153 -33.22 -49.59 -30.70
CA GLY A 1153 -32.80 -50.25 -31.94
C GLY A 1153 -33.16 -49.43 -33.20
N ALA A 1154 -32.15 -48.99 -33.97
CA ALA A 1154 -32.18 -48.62 -35.41
C ALA A 1154 -32.96 -47.38 -35.96
N SER A 1155 -32.20 -46.58 -36.74
CA SER A 1155 -32.46 -46.06 -38.11
C SER A 1155 -33.53 -44.99 -38.45
N SER A 1156 -32.99 -43.86 -38.95
CA SER A 1156 -33.28 -43.19 -40.24
C SER A 1156 -34.54 -42.36 -40.53
N SER A 1157 -34.24 -41.16 -41.06
CA SER A 1157 -34.84 -40.43 -42.19
C SER A 1157 -36.21 -39.74 -42.09
N ALA A 1158 -36.11 -38.41 -42.28
CA ALA A 1158 -36.88 -37.58 -43.22
C ALA A 1158 -38.29 -37.07 -42.88
N ASP A 1159 -38.46 -35.82 -43.34
CA ASP A 1159 -39.66 -35.08 -43.71
C ASP A 1159 -40.69 -34.57 -42.67
N SER A 1160 -40.94 -33.28 -42.87
CA SER A 1160 -41.93 -32.37 -42.29
C SER A 1160 -43.40 -32.81 -42.44
N LEU A 1161 -44.29 -32.30 -41.58
CA LEU A 1161 -45.35 -31.33 -41.95
C LEU A 1161 -46.33 -30.97 -40.79
N ASN A 1162 -46.84 -29.73 -40.87
CA ASN A 1162 -48.24 -29.31 -40.62
C ASN A 1162 -48.85 -28.96 -39.22
N VAL A 1163 -49.33 -27.71 -39.16
CA VAL A 1163 -50.77 -27.29 -38.97
C VAL A 1163 -51.31 -26.93 -37.57
N SER A 1164 -51.30 -25.61 -37.30
CA SER A 1164 -52.43 -24.68 -36.97
C SER A 1164 -53.38 -24.83 -35.76
N GLY A 1165 -53.90 -23.67 -35.33
CA GLY A 1165 -55.04 -23.45 -34.41
C GLY A 1165 -54.77 -22.22 -33.52
N GLU A 1166 -55.02 -20.96 -33.87
CA GLU A 1166 -56.16 -20.26 -34.52
C GLU A 1166 -57.28 -19.82 -33.54
N LEU A 1167 -57.74 -18.55 -33.69
CA LEU A 1167 -58.76 -17.79 -32.90
C LEU A 1167 -58.44 -17.52 -31.41
N ALA A 1168 -58.46 -16.30 -30.84
CA ALA A 1168 -59.11 -15.00 -31.13
C ALA A 1168 -60.64 -14.96 -30.95
N ASP A 1169 -61.13 -14.17 -29.97
CA ASP A 1169 -62.04 -13.05 -30.26
C ASP A 1169 -62.36 -12.14 -29.04
N GLU A 1170 -62.47 -10.85 -29.34
CA GLU A 1170 -63.50 -9.91 -28.88
C GLU A 1170 -63.69 -9.55 -27.39
N VAL A 1171 -63.35 -8.30 -27.01
CA VAL A 1171 -64.36 -7.23 -26.77
C VAL A 1171 -63.78 -5.85 -27.12
N GLU A 1172 -64.42 -5.21 -28.09
CA GLU A 1172 -64.17 -3.88 -28.65
C GLU A 1172 -64.52 -2.65 -27.76
N ARG A 1173 -63.80 -1.55 -28.07
CA ARG A 1173 -64.25 -0.14 -28.20
C ARG A 1173 -64.95 0.61 -27.04
N GLN A 1174 -64.46 1.84 -26.85
CA GLN A 1174 -65.12 3.14 -26.52
C GLN A 1174 -64.39 3.85 -25.36
N LEU A 1175 -63.95 5.12 -25.42
CA LEU A 1175 -64.31 6.25 -26.30
C LEU A 1175 -63.11 7.11 -26.76
N LEU A 1176 -63.32 7.83 -27.89
CA LEU A 1176 -62.63 9.07 -28.29
C LEU A 1176 -63.56 10.26 -28.05
N ALA A 1177 -63.03 11.45 -27.69
CA ALA A 1177 -63.33 12.78 -28.30
C ALA A 1177 -63.16 14.00 -27.36
N ALA A 1178 -62.79 15.14 -27.99
CA ALA A 1178 -62.83 16.54 -27.51
C ALA A 1178 -61.92 16.94 -26.33
N GLY A 1179 -61.42 18.18 -26.24
CA GLY A 1179 -61.48 19.34 -27.15
C GLY A 1179 -60.70 20.52 -26.55
N GLY A 1180 -60.18 21.44 -27.37
CA GLY A 1180 -59.32 22.56 -26.92
C GLY A 1180 -60.07 23.86 -26.56
N GLY A 1181 -59.32 24.87 -26.08
CA GLY A 1181 -59.82 26.22 -25.85
C GLY A 1181 -58.73 27.18 -25.35
N ALA A 1182 -58.67 28.39 -25.91
CA ALA A 1182 -57.77 29.48 -25.53
C ALA A 1182 -58.55 30.66 -24.91
N GLY A 1183 -57.87 31.61 -24.24
CA GLY A 1183 -58.48 32.86 -23.80
C GLY A 1183 -57.56 33.78 -22.99
N ASP A 1184 -57.28 34.96 -23.52
CA ASP A 1184 -56.55 36.07 -22.87
C ASP A 1184 -57.38 36.78 -21.78
N GLY A 1185 -56.73 37.57 -20.90
CA GLY A 1185 -57.44 38.68 -20.23
C GLY A 1185 -56.93 39.24 -18.88
N ALA A 1186 -55.83 39.99 -18.91
CA ALA A 1186 -55.53 41.20 -18.09
C ALA A 1186 -55.76 41.26 -16.55
N GLY A 1187 -54.71 41.66 -15.82
CA GLY A 1187 -54.82 42.85 -14.94
C GLY A 1187 -54.33 42.80 -13.47
N GLY A 1188 -53.07 43.19 -13.23
CA GLY A 1188 -52.73 44.21 -12.21
C GLY A 1188 -52.13 43.80 -10.84
N GLY A 1189 -50.90 44.26 -10.59
CA GLY A 1189 -50.55 45.01 -9.35
C GLY A 1189 -49.49 44.44 -8.39
N ALA A 1190 -48.32 45.09 -8.38
CA ALA A 1190 -47.27 45.13 -7.33
C ALA A 1190 -46.62 43.78 -6.89
N ALA A 1191 -45.36 43.47 -7.23
CA ALA A 1191 -44.08 44.12 -6.90
C ALA A 1191 -43.49 43.73 -5.53
N ASP A 1192 -42.48 42.85 -5.55
CA ASP A 1192 -41.15 43.14 -4.97
C ASP A 1192 -40.09 42.28 -5.69
N ALA A 1193 -38.85 42.76 -5.75
CA ALA A 1193 -37.94 42.46 -6.86
C ALA A 1193 -37.09 41.18 -6.72
N SER A 1194 -37.07 40.42 -7.82
CA SER A 1194 -36.03 39.48 -8.22
C SER A 1194 -35.81 39.65 -9.72
N ASP A 1195 -34.58 39.90 -10.13
CA ASP A 1195 -33.97 39.61 -11.44
C ASP A 1195 -32.46 39.54 -11.09
N ASP A 1196 -31.73 38.44 -11.28
CA ASP A 1196 -31.42 37.66 -12.50
C ASP A 1196 -30.17 38.19 -13.23
N ASP A 1197 -29.54 37.25 -13.93
CA ASP A 1197 -28.29 37.25 -14.71
C ASP A 1197 -27.68 38.59 -15.18
N ASP A 1198 -26.34 38.64 -15.23
CA ASP A 1198 -25.65 39.41 -16.28
C ASP A 1198 -24.38 38.69 -16.78
N GLU A 1199 -24.19 38.73 -18.09
CA GLU A 1199 -23.03 38.20 -18.81
C GLU A 1199 -21.81 39.13 -18.61
N PHE A 1200 -20.59 38.64 -18.89
CA PHE A 1200 -19.40 39.49 -18.85
C PHE A 1200 -19.37 40.47 -20.04
N GLU A 1201 -19.82 41.70 -19.81
CA GLU A 1201 -19.38 42.87 -20.58
C GLU A 1201 -18.06 43.44 -19.99
N ASP A 1202 -17.16 43.90 -20.85
CA ASP A 1202 -15.91 44.58 -20.43
C ASP A 1202 -16.26 45.94 -19.79
N VAL A 1203 -16.17 46.02 -18.46
CA VAL A 1203 -16.40 47.28 -17.73
C VAL A 1203 -15.17 48.17 -17.84
N GLU A 1204 -15.23 49.21 -18.68
CA GLU A 1204 -14.24 50.29 -18.69
C GLU A 1204 -14.24 51.02 -17.34
N ASP A 1205 -13.07 51.09 -16.68
CA ASP A 1205 -12.93 51.82 -15.41
C ASP A 1205 -13.17 53.33 -15.61
N MET A 1206 -13.97 53.95 -14.75
CA MET A 1206 -14.40 55.35 -14.87
C MET A 1206 -13.94 56.20 -13.67
N VAL A 1207 -13.46 57.42 -13.93
CA VAL A 1207 -12.94 58.35 -12.91
C VAL A 1207 -13.67 59.70 -12.94
N ALA A 1208 -13.96 60.25 -11.75
CA ALA A 1208 -14.60 61.55 -11.61
C ALA A 1208 -13.62 62.72 -11.82
N VAL A 1209 -14.01 63.68 -12.65
CA VAL A 1209 -13.31 64.95 -12.89
C VAL A 1209 -14.31 66.09 -12.71
N GLN A 1210 -14.17 66.88 -11.64
CA GLN A 1210 -15.13 67.92 -11.28
C GLN A 1210 -16.58 67.40 -11.16
N GLY A 1211 -16.74 66.16 -10.68
CA GLY A 1211 -18.04 65.48 -10.56
C GLY A 1211 -18.62 64.91 -11.87
N VAL A 1212 -17.87 64.89 -12.97
CA VAL A 1212 -18.25 64.22 -14.23
C VAL A 1212 -17.41 62.95 -14.39
N MET A 1213 -18.03 61.80 -14.63
CA MET A 1213 -17.32 60.53 -14.85
C MET A 1213 -16.74 60.47 -16.27
N VAL A 1214 -15.47 60.09 -16.40
CA VAL A 1214 -14.69 59.99 -17.64
C VAL A 1214 -13.99 58.62 -17.69
N PRO A 1215 -13.92 57.90 -18.82
CA PRO A 1215 -13.19 56.64 -18.91
C PRO A 1215 -11.70 56.83 -18.61
N LEU A 1216 -11.09 55.87 -17.92
CA LEU A 1216 -9.70 55.93 -17.46
C LEU A 1216 -8.72 56.14 -18.62
N ASP A 1217 -9.00 55.52 -19.77
CA ASP A 1217 -8.22 55.64 -21.02
C ASP A 1217 -8.30 57.02 -21.69
N GLU A 1218 -9.30 57.85 -21.37
CA GLU A 1218 -9.43 59.22 -21.89
C GLU A 1218 -8.77 60.27 -20.97
N VAL A 1219 -8.22 59.87 -19.82
CA VAL A 1219 -7.61 60.79 -18.85
C VAL A 1219 -6.19 61.19 -19.26
N ASN A 1220 -6.04 62.44 -19.73
CA ASN A 1220 -4.76 63.06 -20.08
C ASN A 1220 -4.33 64.15 -19.06
N GLU A 1221 -3.10 64.67 -19.16
CA GLU A 1221 -2.56 65.67 -18.22
C GLU A 1221 -3.45 66.92 -18.06
N ASP A 1222 -4.10 67.37 -19.14
CA ASP A 1222 -5.04 68.50 -19.14
C ASP A 1222 -6.34 68.17 -18.38
N VAL A 1223 -6.77 66.90 -18.36
CA VAL A 1223 -7.93 66.41 -17.58
C VAL A 1223 -7.55 66.25 -16.11
N VAL A 1224 -6.38 65.65 -15.81
CA VAL A 1224 -5.85 65.53 -14.44
C VAL A 1224 -5.65 66.90 -13.80
N SER A 1225 -5.24 67.91 -14.56
CA SER A 1225 -5.08 69.29 -14.06
C SER A 1225 -6.38 69.88 -13.49
N ARG A 1226 -7.54 69.44 -14.01
CA ARG A 1226 -8.88 69.92 -13.65
C ARG A 1226 -9.50 69.18 -12.47
N MET A 1227 -9.04 67.98 -12.13
CA MET A 1227 -9.50 67.21 -10.99
C MET A 1227 -9.28 67.95 -9.66
N THR A 1228 -10.19 67.78 -8.71
CA THR A 1228 -9.99 68.16 -7.30
C THR A 1228 -8.95 67.27 -6.63
N ASP A 1229 -8.41 67.68 -5.47
CA ASP A 1229 -7.36 66.90 -4.80
C ASP A 1229 -7.86 65.53 -4.29
N GLU A 1230 -9.13 65.42 -3.92
CA GLU A 1230 -9.77 64.14 -3.55
C GLU A 1230 -9.99 63.23 -4.78
N GLU A 1231 -10.37 63.79 -5.92
CA GLU A 1231 -10.47 63.06 -7.19
C GLU A 1231 -9.09 62.57 -7.67
N LYS A 1232 -8.03 63.39 -7.50
CA LYS A 1232 -6.65 62.99 -7.82
C LYS A 1232 -6.15 61.84 -6.96
N VAL A 1233 -6.51 61.79 -5.67
CA VAL A 1233 -6.16 60.65 -4.80
C VAL A 1233 -6.82 59.37 -5.34
N LYS A 1234 -8.12 59.39 -5.64
CA LYS A 1234 -8.82 58.24 -6.22
C LYS A 1234 -8.32 57.83 -7.60
N TYR A 1235 -8.01 58.80 -8.47
CA TYR A 1235 -7.39 58.55 -9.77
C TYR A 1235 -6.03 57.84 -9.61
N ASN A 1236 -5.19 58.30 -8.68
CA ASN A 1236 -3.90 57.66 -8.40
C ASN A 1236 -4.07 56.26 -7.78
N GLU A 1237 -5.08 56.05 -6.93
CA GLU A 1237 -5.42 54.73 -6.39
C GLU A 1237 -5.89 53.76 -7.48
N MET A 1238 -6.77 54.20 -8.40
CA MET A 1238 -7.22 53.40 -9.54
C MET A 1238 -6.11 53.14 -10.55
N MET A 1239 -5.29 54.14 -10.90
CA MET A 1239 -4.12 53.95 -11.77
C MET A 1239 -3.09 53.00 -11.15
N SER A 1240 -2.90 53.03 -9.82
CA SER A 1240 -2.04 52.08 -9.13
C SER A 1240 -2.61 50.66 -9.11
N ALA A 1241 -3.94 50.51 -9.06
CA ALA A 1241 -4.59 49.21 -9.16
C ALA A 1241 -4.56 48.66 -10.61
N HIS A 1242 -4.71 49.53 -11.61
CA HIS A 1242 -4.73 49.14 -13.03
C HIS A 1242 -3.32 48.81 -13.58
N HIS A 1243 -2.25 49.31 -12.95
CA HIS A 1243 -0.88 48.86 -13.21
C HIS A 1243 -0.47 47.57 -12.47
N ASP A 1244 -1.29 47.07 -11.54
CA ASP A 1244 -1.04 45.85 -10.75
C ASP A 1244 -1.79 44.60 -11.31
N TYR A 1245 -2.44 44.71 -12.48
CA TYR A 1245 -3.22 43.66 -13.16
C TYR A 1245 -2.51 43.03 -14.39
#